data_AF-L9JHT2-F1
#
_entry.id   AF-L9JHT2-F1
#
_cell.length_a   1.000
_cell.length_b   1.000
_cell.length_c   1.000
_cell.angle_alpha   90.00
_cell.angle_beta   90.00
_cell.angle_gamma   90.00
#
_symmetry.space_group_name_H-M   'P 1'
#
loop_
_entity.id
_entity.type
_entity.pdbx_description
1 polymer ?
#
loop_
_entity_poly.entity_id
_entity_poly.type
_entity_poly.pdbx_seq_one_letter_code
_entity_poly.pdbx_strand_id
1 'polypeptide(L)'
;MAEPASSEAMKLGRPWLQDLATASTIKPKSLSLAFMAYRKPPLRTFPVPSVPVHLLSSHDDILQFTAHPCNRLHLNHPLCRDSAKSKGLSDRPSARTDLMGELFQEQPEALDTTDQPPGLSVRKQGMGTRVPGLCLVESSAGVSERITPVVDPKESPGPPGSAWPKELTALRPGESSLQLVLRKIQELSDSDLRDSFMVADLGVLASRHRAFCQALPQVSPFSAVKCNSSSWVLRVLAALGTGFDCASQGELEQVLGLGVAPSRIIFANPCKPVSHIQYAACHGVRLLTFDSEEELSKVARHHPGARLVLRLWTQDRESTFPLSIKFGARLEDCEHLLKSARDLGVAVVGASFHVGSDCQTPQSFRQAIADCRHVFEMGRRAGHDMSVLDIGGGFPGAEGSEPKFEEMAREIKAALARDFPEGSGVEVIAEPGRFYAAPVCTAAVNIIAKKSVLEPGGCRRLVYYLNEGHYGAFRIFHRDSVPRVPIVVKDFCSQPPLLPCTLYGPTCDAFDRLFLEEVWLARLDVGDWLVFPSMGPSTASCLPPSATPWTPSSGGTMGHCVPGLLLLLLLLSGQGALGARRGRGRRELSPGLHLRGIRDAGGRYCQEQDLCCRGRTDDCALPYLGATCYCDLFCNRTVSDCCPDFWDFCLGVPPPFPPVQGCTHGGRVYPVLGTYWDNCNRCTCQETGQWECDQEPCLVDQDMINAINQGGYGWRAGNHSAFWGLTLDAGIRYRLGTLRPSSSVLNMNEVHTALGPGEALPTAFEASEKWPNLIHEPLDQGDCAGSWAFSTAAVASDRVSIHSLGHMTPVLSPQNLLSCNTHHQQGCRGGHLDGAWWFLRRRGVVSNHCYPLSGHVQGEAGPAPRCMMHSRAVGRGKRQATARCPSGHVHANDIYQVTPAYRLGSSEKEIMKELMENGPVQALMEVHEDFFLYRGGVYSHTPTAANSWGPDWGERGHFRIVRGANECNIESFVLGVWGRVGTEDMGHH
;
A
#
# COMPACT_ATOMS: atom_id res chain seq x y z
N MET A 1 -4.36 55.41 40.30
CA MET A 1 -3.61 55.63 41.57
C MET A 1 -4.60 55.36 42.69
N ALA A 2 -4.33 54.50 43.68
CA ALA A 2 -3.22 53.56 43.83
C ALA A 2 -3.74 52.28 44.53
N GLU A 3 -2.83 51.35 44.86
CA GLU A 3 -3.11 50.03 45.47
C GLU A 3 -3.72 50.12 46.89
N PRO A 4 -4.20 49.00 47.44
CA PRO A 4 -3.28 48.17 48.24
C PRO A 4 -3.36 46.67 47.96
N ALA A 5 -2.32 45.93 48.37
CA ALA A 5 -2.23 44.47 48.26
C ALA A 5 -1.61 43.83 49.51
N SER A 6 -2.01 42.56 49.80
CA SER A 6 -1.41 41.64 50.81
C SER A 6 -1.61 42.03 52.31
N SER A 7 -1.58 41.13 53.30
CA SER A 7 -1.42 39.65 53.31
C SER A 7 -2.16 38.94 54.48
N GLU A 8 -2.39 37.63 54.29
CA GLU A 8 -2.30 36.50 55.26
C GLU A 8 -3.13 36.32 56.57
N ALA A 9 -3.69 35.09 56.66
CA ALA A 9 -3.60 34.11 57.77
C ALA A 9 -4.66 33.99 58.92
N MET A 10 -5.47 32.92 58.81
CA MET A 10 -5.78 31.89 59.83
C MET A 10 -6.38 32.24 61.23
N LYS A 11 -7.63 31.82 61.50
CA LYS A 11 -8.04 30.56 62.24
C LYS A 11 -9.39 30.63 63.00
N LEU A 12 -10.15 29.52 62.92
CA LEU A 12 -11.04 28.90 63.94
C LEU A 12 -12.24 29.69 64.55
N GLY A 13 -13.45 29.09 64.52
CA GLY A 13 -14.58 29.48 65.39
C GLY A 13 -16.00 29.13 64.90
N ARG A 14 -16.58 28.03 65.39
CA ARG A 14 -18.05 27.75 65.50
C ARG A 14 -18.44 27.91 67.01
N PRO A 15 -19.71 27.77 67.53
CA PRO A 15 -20.89 27.08 66.95
C PRO A 15 -22.34 27.51 67.38
N TRP A 16 -23.37 26.76 66.88
CA TRP A 16 -24.68 26.42 67.53
C TRP A 16 -25.73 27.56 67.83
N LEU A 17 -27.05 27.37 68.03
CA LEU A 17 -28.05 26.26 67.89
C LEU A 17 -29.54 26.75 67.92
N GLN A 18 -30.52 25.91 67.50
CA GLN A 18 -31.90 25.72 68.06
C GLN A 18 -33.07 26.73 67.82
N ASP A 19 -34.38 26.36 67.78
CA ASP A 19 -35.10 25.07 67.53
C ASP A 19 -36.66 25.21 67.32
N LEU A 20 -37.35 24.15 66.82
CA LEU A 20 -38.80 23.75 67.00
C LEU A 20 -39.98 24.68 66.53
N ALA A 21 -41.26 24.28 66.30
CA ALA A 21 -41.92 22.99 65.90
C ALA A 21 -43.47 23.11 65.62
N THR A 22 -44.11 22.03 65.10
CA THR A 22 -45.58 21.65 65.09
C THR A 22 -46.55 22.31 64.05
N ALA A 23 -47.68 21.72 63.57
CA ALA A 23 -48.15 20.31 63.39
C ALA A 23 -49.49 20.18 62.57
N SER A 24 -49.92 18.94 62.25
CA SER A 24 -51.27 18.47 61.76
C SER A 24 -51.65 18.61 60.26
N THR A 25 -52.70 17.94 59.73
CA THR A 25 -52.78 16.50 59.29
C THR A 25 -53.99 16.23 58.36
N ILE A 26 -53.90 15.30 57.36
CA ILE A 26 -54.98 14.41 56.79
C ILE A 26 -54.43 13.48 55.68
N LYS A 27 -55.11 12.33 55.39
CA LYS A 27 -54.80 11.24 54.42
C LYS A 27 -56.08 10.35 54.25
N PRO A 28 -56.15 9.24 53.44
CA PRO A 28 -55.23 8.63 52.45
C PRO A 28 -55.87 8.13 51.11
N LYS A 29 -55.04 7.69 50.14
CA LYS A 29 -55.14 6.42 49.34
C LYS A 29 -54.04 6.39 48.24
N SER A 30 -52.92 5.65 48.44
CA SER A 30 -52.59 4.33 47.82
C SER A 30 -52.26 4.39 46.30
N LEU A 31 -51.12 3.94 45.77
CA LEU A 31 -49.98 3.12 46.26
C LEU A 31 -48.64 3.78 45.81
N SER A 32 -47.60 3.97 46.64
CA SER A 32 -46.68 3.03 47.33
C SER A 32 -45.39 2.68 46.56
N LEU A 33 -44.33 3.47 46.74
CA LEU A 33 -42.93 3.12 46.42
C LEU A 33 -41.94 4.08 47.12
N ALA A 34 -41.04 3.56 48.00
CA ALA A 34 -39.72 4.11 48.41
C ALA A 34 -39.29 3.69 49.86
N PHE A 35 -38.13 3.00 49.98
CA PHE A 35 -37.11 3.02 51.07
C PHE A 35 -37.52 2.89 52.59
N MET A 36 -36.67 2.53 53.57
CA MET A 36 -35.20 2.37 53.67
C MET A 36 -34.78 1.41 54.85
N ALA A 37 -33.47 1.09 54.94
CA ALA A 37 -32.66 0.82 56.15
C ALA A 37 -32.59 -0.57 56.87
N TYR A 38 -31.44 -1.24 56.69
CA TYR A 38 -30.52 -1.87 57.68
C TYR A 38 -30.97 -2.67 58.94
N ARG A 39 -30.35 -3.86 59.12
CA ARG A 39 -29.84 -4.40 60.42
C ARG A 39 -28.63 -5.35 60.23
N LYS A 40 -27.88 -5.64 61.31
CA LYS A 40 -26.62 -6.45 61.46
C LYS A 40 -26.71 -7.21 62.81
N PRO A 41 -25.79 -8.14 63.18
CA PRO A 41 -25.02 -9.17 62.45
C PRO A 41 -25.36 -10.59 63.05
N PRO A 42 -24.52 -11.62 63.33
CA PRO A 42 -23.10 -11.68 63.81
C PRO A 42 -22.15 -12.63 63.02
N LEU A 43 -20.94 -12.89 63.56
CA LEU A 43 -19.80 -13.57 62.91
C LEU A 43 -19.67 -15.08 63.22
N ARG A 44 -18.85 -15.81 62.43
CA ARG A 44 -17.93 -16.87 62.94
C ARG A 44 -16.73 -17.21 62.02
N THR A 45 -15.53 -16.87 62.48
CA THR A 45 -14.24 -17.60 62.44
C THR A 45 -13.71 -18.35 61.19
N PHE A 46 -12.51 -17.92 60.77
CA PHE A 46 -11.34 -18.65 60.18
C PHE A 46 -11.06 -20.07 60.75
N PRO A 47 -10.22 -20.96 60.11
CA PRO A 47 -8.91 -20.63 59.51
C PRO A 47 -8.43 -21.36 58.23
N VAL A 48 -7.23 -20.97 57.78
CA VAL A 48 -6.39 -21.56 56.70
C VAL A 48 -5.36 -22.54 57.32
N PRO A 49 -4.75 -23.45 56.53
CA PRO A 49 -3.27 -23.44 56.48
C PRO A 49 -2.61 -23.81 55.12
N SER A 50 -1.56 -23.03 54.78
CA SER A 50 -0.31 -23.33 54.02
C SER A 50 -0.16 -24.56 53.09
N VAL A 51 0.05 -24.29 51.78
CA VAL A 51 1.32 -24.46 51.01
C VAL A 51 2.38 -25.40 51.64
N PRO A 52 2.82 -26.50 50.97
CA PRO A 52 4.00 -26.49 50.06
C PRO A 52 4.03 -27.60 48.93
N VAL A 53 5.04 -27.83 48.06
CA VAL A 53 6.00 -27.03 47.22
C VAL A 53 6.67 -27.98 46.16
N HIS A 54 7.12 -27.45 45.01
CA HIS A 54 7.92 -28.05 43.90
C HIS A 54 7.27 -29.13 42.98
N LEU A 55 7.54 -29.28 41.66
CA LEU A 55 8.66 -29.06 40.68
C LEU A 55 9.54 -30.31 40.42
N LEU A 56 9.37 -30.96 39.25
CA LEU A 56 10.45 -31.42 38.33
C LEU A 56 9.90 -32.06 37.03
N SER A 57 10.78 -32.46 36.12
CA SER A 57 10.53 -32.79 34.70
C SER A 57 11.08 -34.17 34.27
N SER A 58 10.91 -34.49 32.97
CA SER A 58 11.52 -35.62 32.22
C SER A 58 10.92 -37.03 32.48
N HIS A 59 11.02 -38.03 31.58
CA HIS A 59 11.32 -38.06 30.14
C HIS A 59 10.84 -39.39 29.50
N ASP A 60 10.90 -39.45 28.17
CA ASP A 60 11.07 -40.61 27.27
C ASP A 60 10.06 -41.78 27.17
N ASP A 61 9.88 -42.18 25.90
CA ASP A 61 9.11 -43.27 25.31
C ASP A 61 9.48 -44.70 25.78
N ILE A 62 8.60 -45.69 25.49
CA ILE A 62 8.98 -46.88 24.67
C ILE A 62 7.76 -47.71 24.15
N LEU A 63 7.69 -47.78 22.82
CA LEU A 63 7.24 -48.85 21.90
C LEU A 63 6.20 -49.96 22.31
N GLN A 64 5.06 -49.92 21.62
CA GLN A 64 4.52 -50.96 20.68
C GLN A 64 3.70 -52.22 21.11
N PHE A 65 2.93 -52.68 20.09
CA PHE A 65 2.36 -54.02 19.79
C PHE A 65 1.13 -54.60 20.54
N THR A 66 -0.04 -54.31 19.95
CA THR A 66 -1.13 -55.25 19.54
C THR A 66 -1.60 -56.40 20.45
N ALA A 67 -2.92 -56.47 20.67
CA ALA A 67 -3.80 -57.48 20.03
C ALA A 67 -5.31 -57.24 20.34
N HIS A 68 -6.19 -57.69 19.43
CA HIS A 68 -7.63 -57.88 19.71
C HIS A 68 -7.88 -59.22 20.43
N PRO A 69 -9.04 -59.40 21.07
CA PRO A 69 -10.00 -60.34 20.46
C PRO A 69 -11.44 -59.80 20.36
N CYS A 70 -12.23 -60.43 19.49
CA CYS A 70 -13.67 -60.18 19.33
C CYS A 70 -14.51 -60.97 20.35
N ASN A 71 -15.78 -60.57 20.53
CA ASN A 71 -16.85 -61.56 20.48
C ASN A 71 -18.17 -61.00 19.91
N ARG A 72 -19.01 -61.88 19.36
CA ARG A 72 -20.28 -61.54 18.68
C ARG A 72 -21.49 -61.66 19.60
N LEU A 73 -22.62 -61.08 19.19
CA LEU A 73 -23.93 -61.76 19.21
C LEU A 73 -24.82 -61.26 18.05
N HIS A 74 -25.81 -62.05 17.65
CA HIS A 74 -26.69 -61.85 16.48
C HIS A 74 -28.06 -61.24 16.87
N LEU A 75 -28.83 -60.70 15.89
CA LEU A 75 -30.15 -61.25 15.49
C LEU A 75 -30.83 -60.50 14.31
N ASN A 76 -31.12 -61.26 13.25
CA ASN A 76 -32.28 -61.32 12.33
C ASN A 76 -32.96 -60.08 11.65
N HIS A 77 -33.17 -60.28 10.34
CA HIS A 77 -34.16 -59.69 9.40
C HIS A 77 -35.56 -60.39 9.55
N PRO A 78 -36.63 -60.22 8.71
CA PRO A 78 -36.77 -59.54 7.40
C PRO A 78 -38.10 -58.74 7.16
N LEU A 79 -38.40 -58.46 5.86
CA LEU A 79 -39.65 -58.01 5.20
C LEU A 79 -39.78 -56.50 4.88
N CYS A 80 -40.51 -56.04 3.84
CA CYS A 80 -40.68 -56.47 2.43
C CYS A 80 -41.57 -55.46 1.65
N ARG A 81 -41.59 -55.52 0.29
CA ARG A 81 -42.51 -54.80 -0.64
C ARG A 81 -42.34 -53.27 -0.77
N ASP A 82 -42.73 -52.60 -1.86
CA ASP A 82 -42.91 -53.01 -3.28
C ASP A 82 -42.91 -51.75 -4.20
N SER A 83 -42.75 -51.98 -5.50
CA SER A 83 -43.10 -51.08 -6.64
C SER A 83 -42.17 -49.90 -7.03
N ALA A 84 -42.10 -49.45 -8.29
CA ALA A 84 -42.21 -50.14 -9.60
C ALA A 84 -41.94 -49.16 -10.79
N LYS A 85 -41.13 -49.58 -11.77
CA LYS A 85 -41.22 -49.25 -13.23
C LYS A 85 -40.96 -47.76 -13.64
N SER A 86 -40.56 -47.43 -14.87
CA SER A 86 -40.27 -48.20 -16.10
C SER A 86 -39.38 -47.47 -17.12
N LYS A 87 -38.56 -48.25 -17.86
CA LYS A 87 -38.18 -48.18 -19.30
C LYS A 87 -37.71 -46.84 -19.94
N GLY A 88 -36.71 -46.80 -20.84
CA GLY A 88 -35.77 -47.84 -21.34
C GLY A 88 -35.59 -47.86 -22.87
N LEU A 89 -34.57 -48.62 -23.34
CA LEU A 89 -34.21 -48.93 -24.75
C LEU A 89 -33.60 -47.76 -25.57
N SER A 90 -32.71 -47.93 -26.56
CA SER A 90 -31.81 -49.04 -27.03
C SER A 90 -30.88 -48.48 -28.16
N ASP A 91 -29.90 -49.14 -28.81
CA ASP A 91 -29.40 -50.54 -28.77
C ASP A 91 -27.86 -50.68 -29.04
N ARG A 92 -27.44 -51.27 -30.19
CA ARG A 92 -26.09 -51.77 -30.59
C ARG A 92 -25.96 -51.78 -32.15
N PRO A 93 -25.04 -52.52 -32.82
CA PRO A 93 -23.55 -52.49 -32.80
C PRO A 93 -22.86 -52.54 -34.21
N SER A 94 -21.53 -52.35 -34.28
CA SER A 94 -20.56 -53.08 -35.16
C SER A 94 -19.12 -52.56 -34.93
N ALA A 95 -17.99 -53.29 -34.80
CA ALA A 95 -17.54 -54.69 -34.99
C ALA A 95 -16.79 -55.03 -36.32
N ARG A 96 -15.45 -55.22 -36.21
CA ARG A 96 -14.49 -56.08 -36.98
C ARG A 96 -13.04 -55.73 -36.48
N THR A 97 -12.20 -56.61 -35.90
CA THR A 97 -11.48 -57.83 -36.36
C THR A 97 -10.36 -57.56 -37.40
N ASP A 98 -9.14 -58.13 -37.37
CA ASP A 98 -8.44 -59.04 -36.41
C ASP A 98 -6.93 -59.22 -36.79
N LEU A 99 -6.17 -60.02 -36.00
CA LEU A 99 -4.80 -60.60 -36.25
C LEU A 99 -3.60 -59.63 -36.10
N MET A 100 -2.53 -59.91 -35.32
CA MET A 100 -1.48 -60.99 -35.32
C MET A 100 -0.44 -60.87 -36.45
N GLY A 101 0.88 -61.07 -36.22
CA GLY A 101 1.64 -61.32 -34.97
C GLY A 101 3.13 -61.65 -35.23
N GLU A 102 3.92 -61.82 -34.15
CA GLU A 102 5.25 -62.52 -34.05
C GLU A 102 6.46 -61.95 -34.86
N LEU A 103 7.53 -61.50 -34.20
CA LEU A 103 8.80 -62.21 -33.83
C LEU A 103 9.71 -62.62 -35.01
N PHE A 104 10.93 -62.06 -35.08
CA PHE A 104 12.20 -62.78 -34.79
C PHE A 104 13.43 -61.85 -34.77
N GLN A 105 14.60 -62.38 -34.39
CA GLN A 105 15.92 -61.73 -34.36
C GLN A 105 16.68 -61.92 -35.69
N GLU A 106 17.66 -61.06 -36.02
CA GLU A 106 19.10 -61.38 -36.07
C GLU A 106 19.99 -60.26 -36.68
N GLN A 107 21.30 -60.35 -36.44
CA GLN A 107 22.42 -59.64 -37.11
C GLN A 107 23.29 -60.71 -37.79
N PRO A 108 24.01 -60.44 -38.91
CA PRO A 108 25.38 -59.86 -38.81
C PRO A 108 25.90 -59.04 -40.03
N GLU A 109 27.08 -58.41 -39.85
CA GLU A 109 28.26 -58.27 -40.77
C GLU A 109 28.11 -57.86 -42.28
N ALA A 110 29.09 -57.28 -42.99
CA ALA A 110 30.35 -56.55 -42.71
C ALA A 110 30.92 -55.97 -44.05
N LEU A 111 32.16 -55.43 -44.03
CA LEU A 111 32.98 -54.95 -45.19
C LEU A 111 32.53 -53.61 -45.84
N ASP A 112 33.39 -52.68 -46.28
CA ASP A 112 34.80 -52.31 -46.01
C ASP A 112 34.97 -50.79 -46.44
N THR A 113 36.08 -50.05 -46.62
CA THR A 113 37.53 -50.29 -46.86
C THR A 113 38.46 -49.24 -46.21
N THR A 114 39.77 -49.52 -46.30
CA THR A 114 40.98 -48.65 -46.27
C THR A 114 40.83 -47.18 -46.72
N ASP A 115 41.60 -46.20 -46.18
CA ASP A 115 43.08 -46.13 -46.28
C ASP A 115 43.83 -45.33 -45.17
N GLN A 116 45.16 -45.50 -45.04
CA GLN A 116 46.06 -44.77 -44.09
C GLN A 116 47.49 -44.47 -44.64
N PRO A 117 48.61 -44.37 -43.86
CA PRO A 117 49.31 -43.10 -43.57
C PRO A 117 50.80 -43.10 -44.01
N PRO A 118 51.67 -42.12 -43.63
CA PRO A 118 52.36 -42.13 -42.31
C PRO A 118 52.70 -40.71 -41.74
N GLY A 119 53.26 -40.50 -40.54
CA GLY A 119 53.52 -41.40 -39.40
C GLY A 119 54.57 -40.86 -38.39
N LEU A 120 54.50 -41.33 -37.13
CA LEU A 120 55.47 -41.16 -36.00
C LEU A 120 55.65 -39.73 -35.42
N SER A 121 56.06 -39.53 -34.15
CA SER A 121 56.62 -40.46 -33.15
C SER A 121 56.02 -40.31 -31.72
N VAL A 122 56.51 -41.08 -30.75
CA VAL A 122 55.84 -41.35 -29.45
C VAL A 122 56.78 -41.17 -28.26
N ARG A 123 56.27 -40.60 -27.14
CA ARG A 123 56.63 -41.03 -25.76
C ARG A 123 55.60 -40.59 -24.71
N LYS A 124 55.25 -41.51 -23.80
CA LYS A 124 54.53 -41.26 -22.53
C LYS A 124 55.47 -41.58 -21.36
N GLN A 125 55.38 -40.80 -20.29
CA GLN A 125 55.54 -41.26 -18.91
C GLN A 125 54.88 -40.25 -17.96
N GLY A 126 54.61 -40.62 -16.71
CA GLY A 126 53.90 -39.82 -15.72
C GLY A 126 54.37 -40.10 -14.29
N MET A 127 53.54 -39.73 -13.29
CA MET A 127 53.92 -39.45 -11.88
C MET A 127 54.57 -38.06 -11.73
N GLY A 128 54.29 -37.28 -10.67
CA GLY A 128 53.30 -37.46 -9.61
C GLY A 128 53.30 -36.33 -8.55
N THR A 129 52.26 -36.31 -7.71
CA THR A 129 52.18 -35.67 -6.36
C THR A 129 52.49 -34.17 -6.14
N ARG A 130 51.41 -33.41 -5.98
CA ARG A 130 51.04 -32.54 -4.81
C ARG A 130 51.96 -31.38 -4.32
N VAL A 131 51.30 -30.20 -4.25
CA VAL A 131 51.36 -29.15 -3.19
C VAL A 131 52.61 -28.23 -3.11
N PRO A 132 52.41 -26.90 -3.21
CA PRO A 132 53.19 -25.89 -2.52
C PRO A 132 52.46 -25.36 -1.26
N GLY A 133 53.21 -25.09 -0.18
CA GLY A 133 52.72 -24.42 1.04
C GLY A 133 53.38 -23.04 1.25
N LEU A 134 52.83 -22.23 2.16
CA LEU A 134 53.35 -20.89 2.50
C LEU A 134 54.56 -20.94 3.45
N CYS A 135 55.46 -19.96 3.32
CA CYS A 135 56.12 -19.20 4.40
C CYS A 135 56.86 -17.99 3.74
N LEU A 136 56.49 -16.74 4.04
CA LEU A 136 56.94 -15.90 5.18
C LEU A 136 58.40 -15.41 5.09
N VAL A 137 58.59 -14.11 4.84
CA VAL A 137 59.84 -13.34 5.05
C VAL A 137 59.48 -11.90 5.47
N GLU A 138 60.32 -11.31 6.32
CA GLU A 138 60.19 -9.96 6.91
C GLU A 138 61.57 -9.25 6.92
N SER A 139 61.69 -7.92 6.85
CA SER A 139 60.69 -6.85 6.63
C SER A 139 61.39 -5.57 6.09
N SER A 140 60.68 -4.43 6.12
CA SER A 140 61.21 -3.05 6.10
C SER A 140 62.00 -2.54 4.88
N ALA A 141 61.35 -1.73 4.04
CA ALA A 141 61.91 -0.51 3.46
C ALA A 141 60.75 0.43 3.03
N GLY A 142 60.80 1.71 3.38
CA GLY A 142 59.74 2.67 3.06
C GLY A 142 60.03 3.49 1.80
N VAL A 143 59.09 3.52 0.86
CA VAL A 143 59.09 4.46 -0.28
C VAL A 143 57.69 5.08 -0.40
N SER A 144 57.62 6.38 -0.68
CA SER A 144 56.36 7.11 -0.85
C SER A 144 55.90 7.04 -2.30
N GLU A 145 54.85 6.25 -2.57
CA GLU A 145 54.21 6.25 -3.89
C GLU A 145 53.21 7.41 -4.01
N ARG A 146 53.55 8.37 -4.87
CA ARG A 146 52.61 9.38 -5.36
C ARG A 146 51.84 8.77 -6.53
N ILE A 147 50.54 8.51 -6.35
CA ILE A 147 49.66 8.27 -7.50
C ILE A 147 49.51 9.61 -8.24
N THR A 148 50.06 9.70 -9.45
CA THR A 148 49.93 10.87 -10.33
C THR A 148 48.56 10.88 -11.02
N PRO A 149 47.78 11.97 -10.95
CA PRO A 149 46.50 12.07 -11.63
C PRO A 149 46.68 12.53 -13.09
N VAL A 150 46.16 11.76 -14.05
CA VAL A 150 45.98 12.20 -15.45
C VAL A 150 44.71 11.62 -16.04
N VAL A 151 43.70 12.48 -16.22
CA VAL A 151 43.02 12.82 -17.50
C VAL A 151 42.03 13.95 -17.17
N ASP A 152 41.97 14.98 -18.00
CA ASP A 152 41.17 16.19 -17.75
C ASP A 152 39.65 15.94 -17.81
N PRO A 153 38.85 16.58 -16.94
CA PRO A 153 37.41 16.70 -17.12
C PRO A 153 37.11 17.76 -18.19
N LYS A 154 36.86 17.33 -19.44
CA LYS A 154 36.13 18.18 -20.40
C LYS A 154 34.64 18.07 -20.11
N GLU A 155 34.01 19.20 -19.85
CA GLU A 155 32.58 19.29 -19.55
C GLU A 155 31.72 18.93 -20.77
N SER A 156 30.67 18.15 -20.53
CA SER A 156 29.54 17.95 -21.44
C SER A 156 28.26 18.28 -20.66
N PRO A 157 27.33 19.10 -21.17
CA PRO A 157 26.11 19.44 -20.43
C PRO A 157 25.21 18.22 -20.24
N GLY A 158 24.96 17.83 -18.98
CA GLY A 158 23.94 16.83 -18.65
C GLY A 158 22.51 17.37 -18.84
N PRO A 159 21.51 16.51 -19.12
CA PRO A 159 20.15 16.94 -19.42
C PRO A 159 19.47 17.63 -18.23
N PRO A 160 18.64 18.66 -18.46
CA PRO A 160 17.92 19.36 -17.40
C PRO A 160 16.75 18.48 -16.87
N GLY A 161 16.79 18.12 -15.58
CA GLY A 161 15.70 17.36 -14.96
C GLY A 161 15.99 16.81 -13.55
N SER A 162 17.25 16.61 -13.17
CA SER A 162 17.61 16.14 -11.82
C SER A 162 17.62 17.29 -10.80
N ALA A 163 16.62 17.35 -9.93
CA ALA A 163 16.51 18.35 -8.85
C ALA A 163 17.43 18.05 -7.63
N TRP A 164 18.70 17.70 -7.88
CA TRP A 164 19.69 17.35 -6.85
C TRP A 164 21.07 17.96 -7.16
N PRO A 165 21.98 18.12 -6.18
CA PRO A 165 23.20 18.93 -6.33
C PRO A 165 24.13 18.46 -7.45
N LYS A 166 24.66 19.43 -8.22
CA LYS A 166 25.60 19.19 -9.33
C LYS A 166 27.05 18.89 -8.88
N GLU A 167 27.37 19.00 -7.60
CA GLU A 167 28.74 18.99 -7.10
C GLU A 167 29.01 17.83 -6.14
N LEU A 168 29.96 16.95 -6.50
CA LEU A 168 30.58 16.02 -5.56
C LEU A 168 31.58 16.79 -4.68
N THR A 169 31.34 16.87 -3.38
CA THR A 169 32.31 17.42 -2.43
C THR A 169 33.36 16.35 -2.09
N ALA A 170 34.60 16.55 -2.53
CA ALA A 170 35.73 15.74 -2.07
C ALA A 170 36.10 16.13 -0.62
N LEU A 171 36.03 15.16 0.30
CA LEU A 171 36.51 15.33 1.67
C LEU A 171 38.04 15.48 1.68
N ARG A 172 38.56 16.35 2.55
CA ARG A 172 40.01 16.52 2.75
C ARG A 172 40.60 15.26 3.42
N PRO A 173 41.91 14.98 3.27
CA PRO A 173 42.55 13.86 3.97
C PRO A 173 42.35 13.95 5.49
N GLY A 174 41.65 12.98 6.07
CA GLY A 174 41.31 12.94 7.49
C GLY A 174 40.02 13.68 7.90
N GLU A 175 39.32 14.32 6.96
CA GLU A 175 37.99 14.93 7.19
C GLU A 175 36.89 13.86 7.11
N SER A 176 35.94 13.87 8.04
CA SER A 176 34.82 12.93 8.06
C SER A 176 33.53 13.55 7.48
N SER A 177 32.63 12.69 7.00
CA SER A 177 31.28 13.10 6.56
C SER A 177 30.47 13.77 7.67
N LEU A 178 30.68 13.42 8.95
CA LEU A 178 30.11 14.14 10.10
C LEU A 178 30.67 15.56 10.24
N GLN A 179 31.97 15.78 10.00
CA GLN A 179 32.54 17.14 10.01
C GLN A 179 31.99 18.01 8.87
N LEU A 180 31.71 17.40 7.70
CA LEU A 180 30.99 18.09 6.61
C LEU A 180 29.55 18.45 7.00
N VAL A 181 28.82 17.56 7.69
CA VAL A 181 27.49 17.86 8.25
C VAL A 181 27.56 19.02 9.25
N LEU A 182 28.50 18.98 10.19
CA LEU A 182 28.66 20.03 11.21
C LEU A 182 29.03 21.39 10.58
N ARG A 183 29.91 21.41 9.56
CA ARG A 183 30.21 22.64 8.81
C ARG A 183 28.96 23.16 8.08
N LYS A 184 28.18 22.29 7.43
CA LYS A 184 26.93 22.71 6.76
C LYS A 184 25.86 23.19 7.73
N ILE A 185 25.77 22.63 8.94
CA ILE A 185 24.95 23.17 10.03
C ILE A 185 25.41 24.56 10.44
N GLN A 186 26.72 24.81 10.54
CA GLN A 186 27.25 26.15 10.83
C GLN A 186 26.91 27.14 9.71
N GLU A 187 27.19 26.79 8.45
CA GLU A 187 26.84 27.60 7.26
C GLU A 187 25.34 27.96 7.20
N LEU A 188 24.45 27.04 7.59
CA LEU A 188 23.00 27.27 7.63
C LEU A 188 22.49 27.93 8.92
N SER A 189 23.29 27.97 9.99
CA SER A 189 22.86 28.60 11.26
C SER A 189 22.89 30.13 11.18
N ASP A 190 23.74 30.69 10.33
CA ASP A 190 23.77 32.12 10.01
C ASP A 190 22.70 32.53 8.95
N SER A 191 21.81 31.60 8.58
CA SER A 191 20.72 31.77 7.60
C SER A 191 19.34 31.70 8.26
N ASP A 192 18.38 32.48 7.72
CA ASP A 192 16.95 32.35 8.02
C ASP A 192 16.32 31.10 7.38
N LEU A 193 16.93 30.59 6.31
CA LEU A 193 16.57 29.33 5.65
C LEU A 193 17.39 28.18 6.26
N ARG A 194 16.75 27.37 7.11
CA ARG A 194 17.36 26.27 7.89
C ARG A 194 16.80 24.89 7.50
N ASP A 195 16.68 24.66 6.20
CA ASP A 195 16.07 23.45 5.65
C ASP A 195 16.84 22.18 6.03
N SER A 196 16.10 21.08 6.22
CA SER A 196 16.68 19.76 6.48
C SER A 196 17.50 19.27 5.29
N PHE A 197 18.67 18.69 5.55
CA PHE A 197 19.54 18.20 4.48
C PHE A 197 20.15 16.83 4.82
N MET A 198 20.67 16.16 3.79
CA MET A 198 21.38 14.88 3.91
C MET A 198 22.75 14.96 3.25
N VAL A 199 23.75 14.39 3.92
CA VAL A 199 25.10 14.15 3.36
C VAL A 199 25.23 12.66 3.06
N ALA A 200 25.66 12.34 1.84
CA ALA A 200 25.85 10.97 1.36
C ALA A 200 27.34 10.63 1.25
N ASP A 201 27.86 9.82 2.17
CA ASP A 201 29.23 9.31 2.16
C ASP A 201 29.32 8.10 1.23
N LEU A 202 29.75 8.32 -0.01
CA LEU A 202 29.96 7.24 -0.98
C LEU A 202 31.20 6.38 -0.67
N GLY A 203 32.13 6.87 0.17
CA GLY A 203 33.34 6.15 0.55
C GLY A 203 33.05 4.92 1.40
N VAL A 204 31.99 4.98 2.22
CA VAL A 204 31.56 3.86 3.07
C VAL A 204 31.14 2.61 2.29
N LEU A 205 30.73 2.77 1.01
CA LEU A 205 30.37 1.63 0.15
C LEU A 205 31.58 0.71 -0.11
N ALA A 206 32.78 1.29 -0.26
CA ALA A 206 34.00 0.51 -0.50
C ALA A 206 34.47 -0.26 0.76
N SER A 207 34.31 0.33 1.96
CA SER A 207 34.62 -0.37 3.22
C SER A 207 33.60 -1.46 3.54
N ARG A 208 32.30 -1.19 3.35
CA ARG A 208 31.23 -2.20 3.48
C ARG A 208 31.40 -3.33 2.48
N HIS A 209 31.73 -3.04 1.22
CA HIS A 209 32.00 -4.08 0.21
C HIS A 209 33.16 -4.99 0.61
N ARG A 210 34.29 -4.40 1.05
CA ARG A 210 35.43 -5.17 1.57
C ARG A 210 35.05 -6.04 2.76
N ALA A 211 34.28 -5.50 3.72
CA ALA A 211 33.82 -6.26 4.88
C ALA A 211 32.92 -7.45 4.48
N PHE A 212 31.99 -7.25 3.54
CA PHE A 212 31.14 -8.33 3.02
C PHE A 212 31.97 -9.46 2.41
N CYS A 213 32.86 -9.13 1.47
CA CYS A 213 33.68 -10.12 0.76
C CYS A 213 34.72 -10.80 1.67
N GLN A 214 35.16 -10.16 2.75
CA GLN A 214 36.01 -10.79 3.77
C GLN A 214 35.21 -11.75 4.68
N ALA A 215 33.99 -11.37 5.06
CA ALA A 215 33.13 -12.18 5.92
C ALA A 215 32.55 -13.40 5.17
N LEU A 216 32.11 -13.22 3.92
CA LEU A 216 31.46 -14.23 3.08
C LEU A 216 32.18 -14.38 1.70
N PRO A 217 33.42 -14.89 1.66
CA PRO A 217 34.23 -14.92 0.44
C PRO A 217 33.69 -15.83 -0.67
N GLN A 218 32.77 -16.75 -0.34
CA GLN A 218 32.11 -17.65 -1.28
C GLN A 218 30.74 -17.15 -1.79
N VAL A 219 30.34 -15.92 -1.43
CA VAL A 219 29.00 -15.37 -1.71
C VAL A 219 29.11 -14.07 -2.50
N SER A 220 28.54 -14.05 -3.71
CA SER A 220 28.50 -12.87 -4.57
C SER A 220 27.40 -11.88 -4.11
N PRO A 221 27.72 -10.63 -3.72
CA PRO A 221 26.70 -9.66 -3.32
C PRO A 221 25.97 -9.06 -4.53
N PHE A 222 24.65 -9.19 -4.57
CA PHE A 222 23.76 -8.49 -5.49
C PHE A 222 23.04 -7.36 -4.72
N SER A 223 23.38 -6.10 -4.98
CA SER A 223 22.82 -4.99 -4.19
C SER A 223 21.34 -4.75 -4.52
N ALA A 224 20.50 -4.70 -3.48
CA ALA A 224 19.07 -4.49 -3.63
C ALA A 224 18.75 -3.02 -3.97
N VAL A 225 18.44 -2.73 -5.24
CA VAL A 225 18.24 -1.36 -5.75
C VAL A 225 17.14 -0.64 -4.96
N LYS A 226 16.06 -1.35 -4.63
CA LYS A 226 14.93 -0.94 -3.78
C LYS A 226 15.30 -0.32 -2.42
N CYS A 227 16.51 -0.56 -1.91
CA CYS A 227 16.98 0.06 -0.67
C CYS A 227 17.60 1.45 -0.89
N ASN A 228 18.30 1.71 -1.99
CA ASN A 228 18.75 3.05 -2.36
C ASN A 228 19.07 3.11 -3.87
N SER A 229 18.14 3.68 -4.64
CA SER A 229 18.21 3.85 -6.09
C SER A 229 18.98 5.12 -6.51
N SER A 230 19.84 5.69 -5.67
CA SER A 230 20.71 6.79 -6.07
C SER A 230 21.72 6.32 -7.13
N SER A 231 21.69 6.95 -8.31
CA SER A 231 22.62 6.64 -9.40
C SER A 231 24.09 6.75 -9.00
N TRP A 232 24.45 7.55 -7.97
CA TRP A 232 25.81 7.58 -7.42
C TRP A 232 26.16 6.33 -6.62
N VAL A 233 25.25 5.86 -5.76
CA VAL A 233 25.41 4.61 -4.98
C VAL A 233 25.52 3.42 -5.93
N LEU A 234 24.63 3.34 -6.93
CA LEU A 234 24.63 2.29 -7.94
C LEU A 234 25.90 2.32 -8.81
N ARG A 235 26.40 3.50 -9.22
CA ARG A 235 27.68 3.63 -9.96
C ARG A 235 28.87 3.10 -9.16
N VAL A 236 28.96 3.45 -7.87
CA VAL A 236 30.06 3.00 -7.00
C VAL A 236 30.00 1.48 -6.80
N LEU A 237 28.82 0.91 -6.54
CA LEU A 237 28.64 -0.53 -6.40
C LEU A 237 28.90 -1.30 -7.71
N ALA A 238 28.48 -0.73 -8.86
CA ALA A 238 28.77 -1.29 -10.17
C ALA A 238 30.28 -1.33 -10.47
N ALA A 239 31.02 -0.29 -10.09
CA ALA A 239 32.48 -0.20 -10.20
C ALA A 239 33.22 -1.11 -9.20
N LEU A 240 32.67 -1.33 -8.00
CA LEU A 240 33.16 -2.31 -7.03
C LEU A 240 32.90 -3.77 -7.46
N GLY A 241 32.05 -3.99 -8.47
CA GLY A 241 31.83 -5.30 -9.08
C GLY A 241 30.59 -6.07 -8.61
N THR A 242 29.71 -5.47 -7.80
CA THR A 242 28.51 -6.17 -7.27
C THR A 242 27.54 -6.59 -8.38
N GLY A 243 26.73 -7.61 -8.13
CA GLY A 243 25.48 -7.77 -8.86
C GLY A 243 24.43 -6.74 -8.39
N PHE A 244 23.21 -6.85 -8.90
CA PHE A 244 22.05 -6.08 -8.47
C PHE A 244 20.78 -6.93 -8.43
N ASP A 245 20.01 -6.79 -7.35
CA ASP A 245 18.62 -7.24 -7.27
C ASP A 245 17.70 -6.08 -7.69
N CYS A 246 16.90 -6.33 -8.72
CA CYS A 246 15.89 -5.42 -9.23
C CYS A 246 14.49 -6.01 -9.04
N ALA A 247 13.51 -5.19 -8.65
CA ALA A 247 12.14 -5.60 -8.39
C ALA A 247 11.12 -5.03 -9.41
N SER A 248 11.54 -4.12 -10.28
CA SER A 248 10.71 -3.41 -11.27
C SER A 248 11.47 -3.14 -12.58
N GLN A 249 10.73 -2.80 -13.66
CA GLN A 249 11.33 -2.42 -14.94
C GLN A 249 12.21 -1.17 -14.83
N GLY A 250 11.81 -0.14 -14.07
CA GLY A 250 12.61 1.07 -13.90
C GLY A 250 13.96 0.84 -13.21
N GLU A 251 14.05 -0.14 -12.30
CA GLU A 251 15.33 -0.54 -11.71
C GLU A 251 16.21 -1.32 -12.69
N LEU A 252 15.61 -2.16 -13.56
CA LEU A 252 16.34 -2.79 -14.66
C LEU A 252 16.88 -1.74 -15.64
N GLU A 253 16.04 -0.80 -16.07
CA GLU A 253 16.42 0.34 -16.93
C GLU A 253 17.58 1.13 -16.31
N GLN A 254 17.50 1.45 -15.02
CA GLN A 254 18.54 2.19 -14.32
C GLN A 254 19.86 1.41 -14.24
N VAL A 255 19.84 0.13 -13.87
CA VAL A 255 21.07 -0.68 -13.72
C VAL A 255 21.70 -1.00 -15.08
N LEU A 256 20.90 -1.34 -16.09
CA LEU A 256 21.38 -1.55 -17.46
C LEU A 256 21.95 -0.25 -18.06
N GLY A 257 21.32 0.90 -17.77
CA GLY A 257 21.80 2.23 -18.16
C GLY A 257 23.13 2.65 -17.52
N LEU A 258 23.62 1.94 -16.50
CA LEU A 258 24.97 2.09 -15.95
C LEU A 258 26.01 1.19 -16.64
N GLY A 259 25.63 0.47 -17.69
CA GLY A 259 26.50 -0.47 -18.41
C GLY A 259 26.73 -1.80 -17.68
N VAL A 260 25.89 -2.13 -16.69
CA VAL A 260 25.98 -3.41 -15.97
C VAL A 260 25.49 -4.54 -16.86
N ALA A 261 26.32 -5.58 -17.03
CA ALA A 261 25.96 -6.74 -17.83
C ALA A 261 24.72 -7.46 -17.28
N PRO A 262 23.77 -7.92 -18.12
CA PRO A 262 22.55 -8.63 -17.68
C PRO A 262 22.79 -9.91 -16.86
N SER A 263 24.00 -10.48 -16.88
CA SER A 263 24.42 -11.60 -16.04
C SER A 263 24.70 -11.21 -14.58
N ARG A 264 24.92 -9.92 -14.29
CA ARG A 264 25.07 -9.35 -12.93
C ARG A 264 23.72 -8.87 -12.36
N ILE A 265 22.59 -9.27 -12.94
CA ILE A 265 21.24 -8.84 -12.51
C ILE A 265 20.39 -10.06 -12.17
N ILE A 266 19.77 -10.05 -10.99
CA ILE A 266 18.65 -10.93 -10.64
C ILE A 266 17.36 -10.10 -10.58
N PHE A 267 16.29 -10.60 -11.20
CA PHE A 267 14.95 -10.02 -11.09
C PHE A 267 14.20 -10.74 -9.96
N ALA A 268 14.43 -10.28 -8.72
CA ALA A 268 14.07 -11.01 -7.51
C ALA A 268 12.72 -10.63 -6.87
N ASN A 269 11.86 -9.94 -7.63
CA ASN A 269 10.43 -9.87 -7.34
C ASN A 269 9.76 -11.21 -7.75
N PRO A 270 9.13 -11.96 -6.84
CA PRO A 270 8.47 -13.22 -7.20
C PRO A 270 7.24 -13.03 -8.09
N CYS A 271 6.52 -11.91 -7.96
CA CYS A 271 5.23 -11.68 -8.62
C CYS A 271 5.31 -10.52 -9.62
N LYS A 272 5.65 -10.81 -10.88
CA LYS A 272 6.00 -9.79 -11.89
C LYS A 272 4.84 -9.47 -12.85
N PRO A 273 4.67 -8.20 -13.27
CA PRO A 273 3.86 -7.84 -14.42
C PRO A 273 4.42 -8.46 -15.72
N VAL A 274 3.53 -8.82 -16.65
CA VAL A 274 3.92 -9.43 -17.93
C VAL A 274 4.84 -8.52 -18.74
N SER A 275 4.57 -7.21 -18.76
CA SER A 275 5.43 -6.20 -19.40
C SER A 275 6.87 -6.23 -18.87
N HIS A 276 7.06 -6.35 -17.55
CA HIS A 276 8.40 -6.39 -16.96
C HIS A 276 9.12 -7.71 -17.28
N ILE A 277 8.39 -8.84 -17.33
CA ILE A 277 8.95 -10.15 -17.77
C ILE A 277 9.43 -10.05 -19.23
N GLN A 278 8.64 -9.42 -20.11
CA GLN A 278 9.01 -9.18 -21.50
C GLN A 278 10.20 -8.23 -21.62
N TYR A 279 10.24 -7.14 -20.84
CA TYR A 279 11.37 -6.22 -20.80
C TYR A 279 12.67 -6.93 -20.41
N ALA A 280 12.63 -7.76 -19.36
CA ALA A 280 13.77 -8.56 -18.91
C ALA A 280 14.24 -9.56 -19.99
N ALA A 281 13.31 -10.18 -20.72
CA ALA A 281 13.61 -11.06 -21.85
C ALA A 281 14.32 -10.30 -22.98
N CYS A 282 13.79 -9.14 -23.39
CA CYS A 282 14.36 -8.30 -24.44
C CYS A 282 15.78 -7.82 -24.12
N HIS A 283 16.06 -7.50 -22.85
CA HIS A 283 17.38 -7.03 -22.41
C HIS A 283 18.30 -8.14 -21.90
N GLY A 284 17.94 -9.41 -22.12
CA GLY A 284 18.79 -10.56 -21.81
C GLY A 284 18.99 -10.85 -20.32
N VAL A 285 18.19 -10.24 -19.43
CA VAL A 285 18.18 -10.54 -17.98
C VAL A 285 17.46 -11.88 -17.78
N ARG A 286 18.22 -12.92 -17.45
CA ARG A 286 17.71 -14.31 -17.44
C ARG A 286 17.41 -14.86 -16.05
N LEU A 287 18.02 -14.36 -14.98
CA LEU A 287 17.83 -14.90 -13.63
C LEU A 287 16.60 -14.24 -12.97
N LEU A 288 15.51 -14.99 -12.83
CA LEU A 288 14.21 -14.52 -12.32
C LEU A 288 13.79 -15.37 -11.11
N THR A 289 13.18 -14.75 -10.08
CA THR A 289 12.55 -15.52 -8.98
C THR A 289 11.09 -15.87 -9.25
N PHE A 290 10.56 -16.88 -8.56
CA PHE A 290 9.14 -17.21 -8.50
C PHE A 290 8.79 -17.97 -7.21
N ASP A 291 7.52 -18.00 -6.82
CA ASP A 291 6.98 -18.79 -5.70
C ASP A 291 5.59 -19.41 -5.97
N SER A 292 5.07 -19.29 -7.20
CA SER A 292 3.71 -19.68 -7.58
C SER A 292 3.60 -20.23 -9.01
N GLU A 293 2.56 -21.03 -9.28
CA GLU A 293 2.33 -21.69 -10.58
C GLU A 293 1.79 -20.71 -11.65
N GLU A 294 1.08 -19.66 -11.23
CA GLU A 294 0.69 -18.54 -12.06
C GLU A 294 1.90 -17.75 -12.56
N GLU A 295 2.97 -17.64 -11.75
CA GLU A 295 4.21 -17.01 -12.18
C GLU A 295 4.96 -17.88 -13.19
N LEU A 296 5.08 -19.19 -12.95
CA LEU A 296 5.60 -20.16 -13.93
C LEU A 296 4.85 -20.04 -15.26
N SER A 297 3.52 -19.99 -15.21
CA SER A 297 2.63 -19.86 -16.37
C SER A 297 2.84 -18.56 -17.15
N LYS A 298 3.21 -17.46 -16.50
CA LYS A 298 3.60 -16.20 -17.17
C LYS A 298 5.00 -16.30 -17.78
N VAL A 299 5.98 -16.81 -17.03
CA VAL A 299 7.36 -16.91 -17.52
C VAL A 299 7.46 -17.84 -18.73
N ALA A 300 6.81 -19.00 -18.71
CA ALA A 300 6.79 -19.94 -19.84
C ALA A 300 6.24 -19.32 -21.15
N ARG A 301 5.32 -18.35 -21.05
CA ARG A 301 4.71 -17.66 -22.21
C ARG A 301 5.51 -16.46 -22.70
N HIS A 302 6.22 -15.76 -21.81
CA HIS A 302 6.79 -14.43 -22.09
C HIS A 302 8.31 -14.34 -21.96
N HIS A 303 8.95 -15.28 -21.27
CA HIS A 303 10.40 -15.42 -21.15
C HIS A 303 10.79 -16.91 -20.96
N PRO A 304 10.56 -17.79 -21.95
CA PRO A 304 10.90 -19.20 -21.85
C PRO A 304 12.42 -19.47 -21.78
N GLY A 305 13.25 -18.45 -22.05
CA GLY A 305 14.71 -18.49 -21.86
C GLY A 305 15.18 -18.07 -20.46
N ALA A 306 14.26 -17.89 -19.50
CA ALA A 306 14.58 -17.58 -18.12
C ALA A 306 15.21 -18.79 -17.39
N ARG A 307 16.12 -18.49 -16.48
CA ARG A 307 16.64 -19.37 -15.44
C ARG A 307 15.92 -19.01 -14.15
N LEU A 308 15.09 -19.90 -13.63
CA LEU A 308 14.22 -19.62 -12.49
C LEU A 308 14.83 -20.02 -11.16
N VAL A 309 14.60 -19.20 -10.14
CA VAL A 309 15.03 -19.44 -8.76
C VAL A 309 13.77 -19.51 -7.88
N LEU A 310 13.51 -20.66 -7.26
CA LEU A 310 12.33 -20.89 -6.43
C LEU A 310 12.52 -20.24 -5.06
N ARG A 311 11.75 -19.20 -4.75
CA ARG A 311 11.80 -18.51 -3.47
C ARG A 311 11.03 -19.30 -2.41
N LEU A 312 11.68 -19.53 -1.27
CA LEU A 312 11.13 -20.27 -0.14
C LEU A 312 10.56 -19.32 0.93
N TRP A 313 9.55 -19.82 1.63
CA TRP A 313 9.03 -19.26 2.87
C TRP A 313 10.05 -19.41 4.00
N THR A 314 10.17 -18.42 4.90
CA THR A 314 11.03 -18.53 6.09
C THR A 314 10.34 -18.03 7.36
N GLN A 315 10.84 -18.45 8.52
CA GLN A 315 10.41 -17.91 9.81
C GLN A 315 11.13 -16.58 10.10
N ASP A 316 10.51 -15.48 9.70
CA ASP A 316 11.06 -14.11 9.76
C ASP A 316 10.37 -13.18 10.77
N ARG A 317 9.57 -13.75 11.69
CA ARG A 317 8.80 -13.02 12.72
C ARG A 317 9.65 -12.14 13.65
N GLU A 318 10.93 -12.44 13.76
CA GLU A 318 11.91 -11.76 14.60
C GLU A 318 12.75 -10.73 13.81
N SER A 319 12.34 -10.43 12.56
CA SER A 319 12.90 -9.33 11.78
C SER A 319 12.02 -8.07 11.89
N THR A 320 12.62 -6.89 11.76
CA THR A 320 11.89 -5.61 11.77
C THR A 320 10.92 -5.47 10.58
N PHE A 321 11.17 -6.20 9.48
CA PHE A 321 10.31 -6.25 8.29
C PHE A 321 10.14 -7.69 7.80
N PRO A 322 9.15 -8.45 8.31
CA PRO A 322 8.82 -9.78 7.80
C PRO A 322 8.22 -9.70 6.38
N LEU A 323 8.63 -10.63 5.52
CA LEU A 323 8.27 -10.71 4.10
C LEU A 323 7.49 -12.00 3.78
N SER A 324 7.68 -13.04 4.59
CA SER A 324 7.15 -14.40 4.40
C SER A 324 5.64 -14.52 4.70
N ILE A 325 4.98 -13.41 5.03
CA ILE A 325 3.51 -13.28 4.99
C ILE A 325 2.99 -13.05 3.56
N LYS A 326 3.83 -12.60 2.64
CA LYS A 326 3.47 -12.24 1.26
C LYS A 326 4.16 -13.10 0.20
N PHE A 327 5.36 -13.60 0.47
CA PHE A 327 6.23 -14.26 -0.51
C PHE A 327 6.82 -15.57 0.00
N GLY A 328 7.17 -16.45 -0.94
CA GLY A 328 7.89 -17.70 -0.69
C GLY A 328 6.98 -18.92 -0.59
N ALA A 329 7.31 -19.96 -1.35
CA ALA A 329 6.63 -21.25 -1.31
C ALA A 329 7.04 -22.05 -0.07
N ARG A 330 6.14 -22.86 0.48
CA ARG A 330 6.49 -23.78 1.57
C ARG A 330 7.18 -25.03 1.01
N LEU A 331 7.96 -25.71 1.84
CA LEU A 331 8.60 -26.99 1.48
C LEU A 331 7.59 -28.05 0.98
N GLU A 332 6.37 -28.05 1.53
CA GLU A 332 5.28 -28.93 1.11
C GLU A 332 4.78 -28.66 -0.33
N ASP A 333 4.87 -27.42 -0.80
CA ASP A 333 4.47 -27.00 -2.16
C ASP A 333 5.62 -27.12 -3.19
N CYS A 334 6.88 -27.11 -2.73
CA CYS A 334 8.05 -27.01 -3.59
C CYS A 334 8.16 -28.16 -4.60
N GLU A 335 7.87 -29.41 -4.20
CA GLU A 335 7.93 -30.55 -5.13
C GLU A 335 6.82 -30.50 -6.20
N HIS A 336 5.71 -29.80 -5.95
CA HIS A 336 4.69 -29.52 -6.97
C HIS A 336 5.20 -28.48 -7.97
N LEU A 337 5.64 -27.31 -7.47
CA LEU A 337 6.14 -26.21 -8.30
C LEU A 337 7.30 -26.64 -9.22
N LEU A 338 8.22 -27.48 -8.73
CA LEU A 338 9.32 -28.03 -9.53
C LEU A 338 8.85 -28.97 -10.64
N LYS A 339 7.77 -29.74 -10.44
CA LYS A 339 7.16 -30.58 -11.48
C LYS A 339 6.43 -29.71 -12.51
N SER A 340 5.60 -28.76 -12.07
CA SER A 340 4.93 -27.82 -12.97
C SER A 340 5.91 -27.02 -13.83
N ALA A 341 7.07 -26.61 -13.28
CA ALA A 341 8.10 -25.91 -14.05
C ALA A 341 8.69 -26.78 -15.16
N ARG A 342 8.98 -28.06 -14.89
CA ARG A 342 9.41 -29.03 -15.91
C ARG A 342 8.33 -29.22 -16.98
N ASP A 343 7.09 -29.41 -16.57
CA ASP A 343 5.98 -29.72 -17.49
C ASP A 343 5.56 -28.51 -18.34
N LEU A 344 5.85 -27.29 -17.87
CA LEU A 344 5.79 -26.04 -18.64
C LEU A 344 7.05 -25.75 -19.47
N GLY A 345 8.10 -26.58 -19.39
CA GLY A 345 9.33 -26.45 -20.16
C GLY A 345 10.26 -25.31 -19.72
N VAL A 346 10.14 -24.80 -18.49
CA VAL A 346 11.00 -23.74 -17.95
C VAL A 346 12.02 -24.28 -16.96
N ALA A 347 13.29 -23.85 -17.11
CA ALA A 347 14.38 -24.33 -16.30
C ALA A 347 14.42 -23.66 -14.92
N VAL A 348 14.20 -24.43 -13.85
CA VAL A 348 14.60 -24.01 -12.50
C VAL A 348 16.08 -24.32 -12.33
N VAL A 349 16.84 -23.39 -11.78
CA VAL A 349 18.30 -23.50 -11.59
C VAL A 349 18.72 -23.33 -10.14
N GLY A 350 17.78 -23.12 -9.22
CA GLY A 350 18.12 -22.69 -7.88
C GLY A 350 16.95 -22.49 -6.95
N ALA A 351 17.28 -22.17 -5.70
CA ALA A 351 16.34 -21.74 -4.68
C ALA A 351 16.85 -20.46 -4.00
N SER A 352 15.92 -19.60 -3.59
CA SER A 352 16.22 -18.40 -2.82
C SER A 352 15.42 -18.33 -1.53
N PHE A 353 15.84 -17.50 -0.58
CA PHE A 353 15.04 -17.16 0.59
C PHE A 353 15.36 -15.73 1.06
N HIS A 354 14.61 -15.18 2.02
CA HIS A 354 14.97 -13.91 2.66
C HIS A 354 14.37 -13.85 4.07
N VAL A 355 15.23 -13.77 5.10
CA VAL A 355 14.85 -13.82 6.52
C VAL A 355 14.26 -12.51 7.07
N GLY A 356 13.52 -11.77 6.24
CA GLY A 356 13.08 -10.40 6.52
C GLY A 356 14.22 -9.37 6.60
N SER A 357 13.91 -8.07 6.78
CA SER A 357 14.94 -7.00 6.91
C SER A 357 15.30 -6.75 8.36
N ASP A 358 16.60 -6.55 8.65
CA ASP A 358 17.14 -6.36 10.00
C ASP A 358 16.83 -7.56 10.91
N CYS A 359 17.26 -8.74 10.47
CA CYS A 359 16.99 -10.00 11.15
C CYS A 359 17.72 -10.07 12.51
N GLN A 360 17.00 -10.36 13.59
CA GLN A 360 17.60 -10.43 14.94
C GLN A 360 18.20 -11.81 15.26
N THR A 361 17.97 -12.83 14.42
CA THR A 361 18.19 -14.25 14.74
C THR A 361 19.05 -14.94 13.66
N PRO A 362 20.39 -15.07 13.85
CA PRO A 362 21.30 -15.67 12.87
C PRO A 362 20.92 -17.11 12.46
N GLN A 363 20.27 -17.85 13.34
CA GLN A 363 19.84 -19.23 13.14
C GLN A 363 18.78 -19.36 12.03
N SER A 364 18.04 -18.30 11.69
CA SER A 364 17.06 -18.32 10.59
C SER A 364 17.73 -18.55 9.22
N PHE A 365 18.94 -18.01 9.00
CA PHE A 365 19.73 -18.34 7.80
C PHE A 365 20.13 -19.83 7.78
N ARG A 366 20.52 -20.37 8.92
CA ARG A 366 20.98 -21.77 9.05
C ARG A 366 19.89 -22.80 8.76
N GLN A 367 18.64 -22.49 9.11
CA GLN A 367 17.48 -23.32 8.74
C GLN A 367 17.14 -23.15 7.25
N ALA A 368 17.02 -21.91 6.75
CA ALA A 368 16.64 -21.66 5.37
C ALA A 368 17.67 -22.21 4.35
N ILE A 369 18.96 -22.25 4.69
CA ILE A 369 19.99 -22.93 3.89
C ILE A 369 19.74 -24.46 3.84
N ALA A 370 19.39 -25.09 4.97
CA ALA A 370 19.05 -26.52 4.99
C ALA A 370 17.76 -26.83 4.20
N ASP A 371 16.77 -25.93 4.28
CA ASP A 371 15.52 -26.02 3.53
C ASP A 371 15.78 -25.92 2.01
N CYS A 372 16.58 -24.93 1.57
CA CYS A 372 17.09 -24.85 0.20
C CYS A 372 17.84 -26.11 -0.21
N ARG A 373 18.65 -26.70 0.67
CA ARG A 373 19.41 -27.91 0.38
C ARG A 373 18.50 -29.11 0.06
N HIS A 374 17.35 -29.21 0.71
CA HIS A 374 16.33 -30.21 0.40
C HIS A 374 15.59 -29.91 -0.93
N VAL A 375 15.29 -28.63 -1.20
CA VAL A 375 14.68 -28.20 -2.48
C VAL A 375 15.62 -28.45 -3.67
N PHE A 376 16.94 -28.38 -3.50
CA PHE A 376 17.91 -28.83 -4.51
C PHE A 376 17.79 -30.33 -4.83
N GLU A 377 17.41 -31.18 -3.87
CA GLU A 377 17.18 -32.62 -4.10
C GLU A 377 15.84 -32.90 -4.76
N MET A 378 14.80 -32.12 -4.43
CA MET A 378 13.54 -32.11 -5.18
C MET A 378 13.80 -31.70 -6.64
N GLY A 379 14.55 -30.62 -6.87
CA GLY A 379 14.83 -30.10 -8.21
C GLY A 379 15.62 -31.08 -9.07
N ARG A 380 16.71 -31.63 -8.53
CA ARG A 380 17.52 -32.66 -9.23
C ARG A 380 16.72 -33.94 -9.50
N ARG A 381 15.86 -34.40 -8.59
CA ARG A 381 14.91 -35.52 -8.83
C ARG A 381 13.83 -35.18 -9.86
N ALA A 382 13.44 -33.92 -9.99
CA ALA A 382 12.49 -33.44 -11.00
C ALA A 382 13.12 -33.20 -12.39
N GLY A 383 14.46 -33.27 -12.52
CA GLY A 383 15.18 -33.08 -13.77
C GLY A 383 15.79 -31.68 -13.98
N HIS A 384 15.81 -30.84 -12.94
CA HIS A 384 16.36 -29.47 -12.99
C HIS A 384 17.85 -29.43 -12.59
N ASP A 385 18.63 -28.61 -13.30
CA ASP A 385 20.05 -28.38 -13.02
C ASP A 385 20.23 -27.30 -11.95
N MET A 386 20.13 -27.74 -10.68
CA MET A 386 20.18 -26.85 -9.52
C MET A 386 21.64 -26.42 -9.23
N SER A 387 21.96 -25.20 -9.64
CA SER A 387 23.30 -24.59 -9.66
C SER A 387 23.42 -23.23 -8.95
N VAL A 388 22.32 -22.60 -8.49
CA VAL A 388 22.31 -21.26 -7.86
C VAL A 388 21.60 -21.28 -6.52
N LEU A 389 22.27 -20.86 -5.45
CA LEU A 389 21.68 -20.60 -4.14
C LEU A 389 21.68 -19.09 -3.88
N ASP A 390 20.54 -18.54 -3.51
CA ASP A 390 20.43 -17.14 -3.10
C ASP A 390 19.99 -17.05 -1.63
N ILE A 391 20.86 -16.52 -0.78
CA ILE A 391 20.59 -16.38 0.66
C ILE A 391 19.84 -15.08 1.02
N GLY A 392 19.49 -14.27 0.02
CA GLY A 392 18.69 -13.06 0.20
C GLY A 392 19.36 -11.98 1.03
N GLY A 393 18.53 -11.09 1.57
CA GLY A 393 18.94 -10.01 2.45
C GLY A 393 18.65 -10.28 3.93
N GLY A 394 18.70 -9.22 4.73
CA GLY A 394 18.42 -9.24 6.17
C GLY A 394 19.57 -8.77 7.05
N PHE A 395 20.77 -8.68 6.48
CA PHE A 395 21.98 -8.19 7.13
C PHE A 395 21.84 -6.77 7.72
N PRO A 396 22.41 -6.50 8.91
CA PRO A 396 22.37 -5.19 9.55
C PRO A 396 23.25 -4.19 8.78
N GLY A 397 22.84 -2.92 8.78
CA GLY A 397 23.58 -1.85 8.09
C GLY A 397 24.10 -0.74 8.99
N ALA A 398 23.52 -0.54 10.17
CA ALA A 398 24.02 0.44 11.13
C ALA A 398 25.25 -0.11 11.88
N GLU A 399 26.07 0.79 12.40
CA GLU A 399 27.11 0.45 13.37
C GLU A 399 26.48 0.34 14.76
N GLY A 400 26.92 -0.64 15.57
CA GLY A 400 26.31 -0.95 16.87
C GLY A 400 25.01 -1.79 16.80
N SER A 401 24.57 -2.23 15.62
CA SER A 401 23.52 -3.26 15.51
C SER A 401 23.95 -4.57 16.16
N GLU A 402 23.05 -5.17 16.94
CA GLU A 402 23.12 -6.57 17.37
C GLU A 402 21.97 -7.34 16.70
N PRO A 403 22.17 -8.61 16.30
CA PRO A 403 23.45 -9.29 16.19
C PRO A 403 24.32 -8.68 15.07
N LYS A 404 25.64 -8.75 15.21
CA LYS A 404 26.57 -8.16 14.24
C LYS A 404 26.63 -8.94 12.93
N PHE A 405 27.01 -8.26 11.84
CA PHE A 405 27.17 -8.87 10.53
C PHE A 405 28.17 -10.04 10.54
N GLU A 406 29.27 -9.90 11.29
CA GLU A 406 30.33 -10.91 11.44
C GLU A 406 29.86 -12.16 12.19
N GLU A 407 28.76 -12.06 12.95
CA GLU A 407 28.10 -13.19 13.59
C GLU A 407 27.14 -13.91 12.65
N MET A 408 26.30 -13.16 11.92
CA MET A 408 25.47 -13.74 10.85
C MET A 408 26.33 -14.48 9.82
N ALA A 409 27.41 -13.84 9.36
CA ALA A 409 28.33 -14.41 8.39
C ALA A 409 29.01 -15.70 8.90
N ARG A 410 29.17 -15.86 10.22
CA ARG A 410 29.72 -17.08 10.84
C ARG A 410 28.74 -18.25 10.76
N GLU A 411 27.49 -18.06 11.14
CA GLU A 411 26.46 -19.10 11.03
C GLU A 411 26.12 -19.43 9.56
N ILE A 412 26.06 -18.42 8.68
CA ILE A 412 25.90 -18.61 7.23
C ILE A 412 27.04 -19.48 6.69
N LYS A 413 28.30 -19.14 6.99
CA LYS A 413 29.47 -19.91 6.52
C LYS A 413 29.46 -21.34 7.07
N ALA A 414 29.06 -21.54 8.32
CA ALA A 414 28.93 -22.88 8.91
C ALA A 414 27.80 -23.71 8.28
N ALA A 415 26.68 -23.07 7.87
CA ALA A 415 25.60 -23.74 7.17
C ALA A 415 25.95 -24.04 5.70
N LEU A 416 26.56 -23.10 4.98
CA LEU A 416 27.04 -23.31 3.61
C LEU A 416 28.11 -24.41 3.56
N ALA A 417 29.10 -24.40 4.45
CA ALA A 417 30.13 -25.45 4.49
C ALA A 417 29.58 -26.87 4.77
N ARG A 418 28.41 -26.97 5.42
CA ARG A 418 27.71 -28.25 5.68
C ARG A 418 26.89 -28.69 4.46
N ASP A 419 26.07 -27.79 3.92
CA ASP A 419 25.01 -28.15 2.98
C ASP A 419 25.43 -27.94 1.51
N PHE A 420 26.19 -26.87 1.25
CA PHE A 420 26.65 -26.41 -0.06
C PHE A 420 28.19 -26.19 -0.06
N PRO A 421 28.99 -27.25 0.18
CA PRO A 421 30.44 -27.13 0.31
C PRO A 421 31.12 -26.64 -0.98
N GLU A 422 32.33 -26.09 -0.82
CA GLU A 422 33.18 -25.72 -1.96
C GLU A 422 33.41 -26.92 -2.89
N GLY A 423 33.37 -26.70 -4.21
CA GLY A 423 33.43 -27.76 -5.22
C GLY A 423 32.09 -28.47 -5.50
N SER A 424 30.99 -28.13 -4.82
CA SER A 424 29.65 -28.66 -5.11
C SER A 424 29.02 -28.19 -6.43
N GLY A 425 29.67 -27.25 -7.14
CA GLY A 425 29.20 -26.67 -8.40
C GLY A 425 28.10 -25.61 -8.24
N VAL A 426 27.74 -25.24 -7.00
CA VAL A 426 26.70 -24.24 -6.71
C VAL A 426 27.30 -22.85 -6.56
N GLU A 427 26.82 -21.90 -7.35
CA GLU A 427 27.06 -20.47 -7.18
C GLU A 427 26.20 -19.96 -6.01
N VAL A 428 26.79 -19.26 -5.04
CA VAL A 428 26.04 -18.65 -3.92
C VAL A 428 26.01 -17.13 -4.10
N ILE A 429 24.81 -16.55 -4.05
CA ILE A 429 24.57 -15.11 -4.13
C ILE A 429 23.79 -14.64 -2.89
N ALA A 430 23.69 -13.33 -2.69
CA ALA A 430 22.89 -12.70 -1.63
C ALA A 430 22.33 -11.35 -2.08
N GLU A 431 21.31 -10.84 -1.39
CA GLU A 431 20.63 -9.55 -1.65
C GLU A 431 20.92 -8.47 -0.56
N PRO A 432 22.17 -8.06 -0.29
CA PRO A 432 22.46 -7.03 0.70
C PRO A 432 21.93 -5.65 0.27
N GLY A 433 20.73 -5.29 0.75
CA GLY A 433 20.18 -3.94 0.64
C GLY A 433 20.62 -3.01 1.78
N ARG A 434 20.04 -3.21 2.98
CA ARG A 434 20.27 -2.39 4.18
C ARG A 434 21.75 -2.25 4.54
N PHE A 435 22.52 -3.34 4.39
CA PHE A 435 23.97 -3.38 4.67
C PHE A 435 24.80 -2.35 3.87
N TYR A 436 24.50 -2.17 2.58
CA TYR A 436 25.16 -1.14 1.76
C TYR A 436 24.49 0.22 1.93
N ALA A 437 23.16 0.27 1.90
CA ALA A 437 22.42 1.52 1.86
C ALA A 437 22.51 2.32 3.17
N ALA A 438 22.34 1.66 4.33
CA ALA A 438 22.13 2.36 5.60
C ALA A 438 23.20 3.39 5.95
N PRO A 439 24.51 3.05 5.99
CA PRO A 439 25.54 3.95 6.49
C PRO A 439 25.88 5.11 5.54
N VAL A 440 25.36 5.12 4.30
CA VAL A 440 25.69 6.15 3.30
C VAL A 440 25.16 7.52 3.71
N CYS A 441 23.90 7.62 4.13
CA CYS A 441 23.28 8.92 4.39
C CYS A 441 23.30 9.27 5.89
N THR A 442 23.67 10.51 6.19
CA THR A 442 23.44 11.15 7.49
C THR A 442 22.53 12.36 7.27
N ALA A 443 21.43 12.45 8.02
CA ALA A 443 20.47 13.54 7.93
C ALA A 443 20.70 14.58 9.05
N ALA A 444 20.52 15.85 8.74
CA ALA A 444 20.51 16.96 9.68
C ALA A 444 19.14 17.67 9.59
N VAL A 445 18.46 17.82 10.72
CA VAL A 445 17.11 18.37 10.81
C VAL A 445 17.03 19.42 11.92
N ASN A 446 16.18 20.43 11.72
CA ASN A 446 16.06 21.58 12.61
C ASN A 446 14.78 21.52 13.45
N ILE A 447 14.87 21.96 14.72
CA ILE A 447 13.71 22.06 15.62
C ILE A 447 12.94 23.34 15.29
N ILE A 448 11.84 23.21 14.54
CA ILE A 448 11.00 24.35 14.11
C ILE A 448 9.97 24.79 15.15
N ALA A 449 9.54 23.90 16.06
CA ALA A 449 8.68 24.29 17.17
C ALA A 449 8.92 23.43 18.42
N LYS A 450 8.53 23.97 19.58
CA LYS A 450 8.72 23.37 20.90
C LYS A 450 7.49 23.60 21.77
N LYS A 451 7.04 22.55 22.46
CA LYS A 451 6.01 22.63 23.52
C LYS A 451 6.54 21.95 24.79
N SER A 452 5.97 22.29 25.94
CA SER A 452 6.23 21.62 27.21
C SER A 452 4.90 21.19 27.83
N VAL A 453 4.77 19.91 28.13
CA VAL A 453 3.60 19.31 28.76
C VAL A 453 3.93 19.06 30.23
N LEU A 454 3.04 19.48 31.13
CA LEU A 454 3.11 19.15 32.55
C LEU A 454 2.14 18.01 32.83
N GLU A 455 2.65 16.89 33.32
CA GLU A 455 1.86 15.67 33.49
C GLU A 455 1.31 15.54 34.93
N PRO A 456 0.21 14.78 35.14
CA PRO A 456 -0.33 14.51 36.47
C PRO A 456 0.72 13.80 37.36
N GLY A 457 1.34 14.57 38.26
CA GLY A 457 2.52 14.16 39.03
C GLY A 457 3.65 15.19 39.04
N GLY A 458 3.60 16.21 38.16
CA GLY A 458 4.54 17.33 38.13
C GLY A 458 5.78 17.12 37.25
N CYS A 459 5.94 15.94 36.68
CA CYS A 459 6.95 15.69 35.64
C CYS A 459 6.68 16.56 34.41
N ARG A 460 7.75 17.11 33.82
CA ARG A 460 7.71 17.92 32.61
C ARG A 460 8.25 17.14 31.43
N ARG A 461 7.39 16.89 30.45
CA ARG A 461 7.75 16.30 29.15
C ARG A 461 7.93 17.40 28.12
N LEU A 462 8.91 17.24 27.22
CA LEU A 462 9.12 18.16 26.10
C LEU A 462 8.60 17.54 24.80
N VAL A 463 8.13 18.39 23.90
CA VAL A 463 7.69 17.99 22.56
C VAL A 463 8.35 18.90 21.55
N TYR A 464 9.04 18.29 20.59
CA TYR A 464 9.73 18.98 19.51
C TYR A 464 9.09 18.64 18.17
N TYR A 465 8.95 19.65 17.32
CA TYR A 465 8.55 19.50 15.92
C TYR A 465 9.77 19.80 15.05
N LEU A 466 10.01 18.94 14.07
CA LEU A 466 11.15 18.96 13.17
C LEU A 466 10.70 19.37 11.77
N ASN A 467 11.58 19.93 10.95
CA ASN A 467 11.29 20.26 9.55
C ASN A 467 11.27 19.05 8.59
N GLU A 468 11.47 17.83 9.09
CA GLU A 468 11.39 16.58 8.34
C GLU A 468 10.77 15.50 9.25
N GLY A 469 9.98 14.59 8.66
CA GLY A 469 9.05 13.72 9.37
C GLY A 469 8.87 12.33 8.77
N HIS A 470 7.82 11.64 9.22
CA HIS A 470 7.45 10.29 8.80
C HIS A 470 7.11 10.20 7.31
N TYR A 471 6.56 11.28 6.73
CA TYR A 471 6.19 11.34 5.31
C TYR A 471 7.39 11.59 4.37
N GLY A 472 8.54 11.98 4.90
CA GLY A 472 9.82 12.08 4.18
C GLY A 472 10.86 11.09 4.73
N ALA A 473 12.03 11.59 5.13
CA ALA A 473 13.19 10.77 5.49
C ALA A 473 13.00 9.84 6.71
N PHE A 474 12.00 10.03 7.58
CA PHE A 474 11.78 9.15 8.75
C PHE A 474 10.74 8.03 8.54
N ARG A 475 10.33 7.78 7.28
CA ARG A 475 9.28 6.77 6.95
C ARG A 475 9.50 5.37 7.55
N ILE A 476 10.76 4.93 7.70
CA ILE A 476 11.08 3.62 8.31
C ILE A 476 10.83 3.60 9.83
N PHE A 477 11.05 4.71 10.53
CA PHE A 477 11.33 4.72 11.97
C PHE A 477 10.18 4.26 12.87
N HIS A 478 8.93 4.38 12.41
CA HIS A 478 7.74 3.89 13.13
C HIS A 478 7.73 2.37 13.43
N ARG A 479 8.67 1.59 12.87
CA ARG A 479 8.84 0.14 13.09
C ARG A 479 10.13 -0.25 13.79
N ASP A 480 11.07 0.67 13.96
CA ASP A 480 12.26 0.41 14.74
C ASP A 480 11.83 0.27 16.21
N SER A 481 12.04 -0.92 16.80
CA SER A 481 11.53 -1.28 18.14
C SER A 481 12.18 -0.52 19.29
N VAL A 482 13.28 0.19 19.03
CA VAL A 482 14.00 1.04 19.97
C VAL A 482 14.23 2.40 19.31
N PRO A 483 13.89 3.53 19.96
CA PRO A 483 14.14 4.86 19.40
C PRO A 483 15.63 5.11 19.14
N ARG A 484 15.96 5.55 17.93
CA ARG A 484 17.33 5.98 17.60
C ARG A 484 17.59 7.33 18.24
N VAL A 485 18.50 7.38 19.21
CA VAL A 485 18.93 8.63 19.85
C VAL A 485 19.69 9.49 18.83
N PRO A 486 19.22 10.70 18.48
CA PRO A 486 19.94 11.59 17.59
C PRO A 486 21.19 12.17 18.25
N ILE A 487 22.18 12.49 17.42
CA ILE A 487 23.33 13.30 17.81
C ILE A 487 22.84 14.74 17.99
N VAL A 488 22.95 15.26 19.21
CA VAL A 488 22.68 16.66 19.53
C VAL A 488 23.91 17.49 19.15
N VAL A 489 23.72 18.53 18.33
CA VAL A 489 24.82 19.38 17.84
C VAL A 489 25.13 20.57 18.77
N LYS A 490 24.25 20.83 19.74
CA LYS A 490 24.41 21.91 20.72
C LYS A 490 25.47 21.57 21.76
N ASP A 491 26.50 22.40 21.88
CA ASP A 491 27.46 22.33 22.98
C ASP A 491 26.83 22.74 24.32
N PHE A 492 27.21 22.04 25.40
CA PHE A 492 26.80 22.36 26.78
C PHE A 492 28.03 22.51 27.67
N CYS A 493 28.05 23.55 28.52
CA CYS A 493 29.18 23.84 29.42
C CYS A 493 29.39 22.77 30.53
N SER A 494 28.42 21.88 30.72
CA SER A 494 28.45 20.72 31.61
C SER A 494 27.43 19.70 31.12
N GLN A 495 27.46 18.45 31.61
CA GLN A 495 26.45 17.44 31.23
C GLN A 495 25.04 17.92 31.63
N PRO A 496 24.13 18.14 30.66
CA PRO A 496 22.78 18.62 30.94
C PRO A 496 21.90 17.48 31.48
N PRO A 497 20.89 17.78 32.32
CA PRO A 497 19.89 16.79 32.68
C PRO A 497 19.07 16.38 31.44
N LEU A 498 18.93 15.07 31.23
CA LEU A 498 18.07 14.52 30.19
C LEU A 498 16.61 14.56 30.64
N LEU A 499 15.71 14.81 29.70
CA LEU A 499 14.27 14.86 29.87
C LEU A 499 13.58 13.93 28.86
N PRO A 500 12.41 13.37 29.19
CA PRO A 500 11.59 12.65 28.23
C PRO A 500 11.09 13.61 27.16
N CYS A 501 11.34 13.27 25.90
CA CYS A 501 11.02 14.08 24.73
C CYS A 501 10.25 13.28 23.67
N THR A 502 9.19 13.87 23.13
CA THR A 502 8.50 13.36 21.93
C THR A 502 8.94 14.15 20.70
N LEU A 503 9.26 13.46 19.59
CA LEU A 503 9.65 14.06 18.32
C LEU A 503 8.54 13.88 17.26
N TYR A 504 8.08 14.99 16.70
CA TYR A 504 7.13 15.05 15.58
C TYR A 504 7.80 15.64 14.33
N GLY A 505 7.30 15.28 13.15
CA GLY A 505 7.63 15.95 11.89
C GLY A 505 6.87 17.28 11.70
N PRO A 506 6.87 17.82 10.47
CA PRO A 506 6.33 19.14 10.15
C PRO A 506 4.84 19.12 9.73
N THR A 507 4.24 17.94 9.49
CA THR A 507 2.90 17.87 8.91
C THR A 507 1.79 18.10 9.94
N CYS A 508 0.55 18.26 9.45
CA CYS A 508 -0.64 18.40 10.31
C CYS A 508 -1.19 17.06 10.82
N ASP A 509 -0.55 15.93 10.52
CA ASP A 509 -0.99 14.61 10.98
C ASP A 509 -0.44 14.29 12.38
N ALA A 510 -1.32 13.83 13.29
CA ALA A 510 -0.94 13.34 14.60
C ALA A 510 -0.08 12.05 14.54
N PHE A 511 -0.14 11.30 13.43
CA PHE A 511 0.71 10.14 13.17
C PHE A 511 2.12 10.49 12.64
N ASP A 512 2.42 11.77 12.36
CA ASP A 512 3.76 12.24 11.99
C ASP A 512 4.69 12.34 13.22
N ARG A 513 4.82 11.22 13.94
CA ARG A 513 5.62 11.05 15.16
C ARG A 513 6.74 10.05 14.86
N LEU A 514 7.99 10.45 15.05
CA LEU A 514 9.15 9.68 14.58
C LEU A 514 9.31 8.32 15.31
N PHE A 515 8.96 8.25 16.59
CA PHE A 515 9.12 7.05 17.43
C PHE A 515 7.89 6.82 18.32
N LEU A 516 7.52 5.55 18.55
CA LEU A 516 6.39 5.16 19.40
C LEU A 516 6.67 5.35 20.90
N GLU A 517 7.92 5.16 21.32
CA GLU A 517 8.39 5.46 22.68
C GLU A 517 8.93 6.91 22.76
N GLU A 518 9.60 7.25 23.87
CA GLU A 518 10.12 8.60 24.14
C GLU A 518 11.65 8.63 24.13
N VAL A 519 12.22 9.71 23.60
CA VAL A 519 13.67 9.88 23.48
C VAL A 519 14.17 10.74 24.65
N TRP A 520 15.24 10.32 25.32
CA TRP A 520 15.82 11.05 26.44
C TRP A 520 16.88 12.04 25.93
N LEU A 521 16.53 13.33 25.90
CA LEU A 521 17.37 14.40 25.35
C LEU A 521 17.61 15.52 26.35
N ALA A 522 18.72 16.23 26.16
CA ALA A 522 18.95 17.51 26.82
C ALA A 522 17.86 18.52 26.45
N ARG A 523 17.73 19.62 27.22
CA ARG A 523 16.86 20.72 26.83
C ARG A 523 17.44 21.45 25.61
N LEU A 524 16.82 21.21 24.46
CA LEU A 524 16.97 21.96 23.21
C LEU A 524 15.87 23.01 23.07
N ASP A 525 16.06 24.00 22.22
CA ASP A 525 15.17 25.12 21.91
C ASP A 525 14.97 25.25 20.38
N VAL A 526 14.06 26.12 19.94
CA VAL A 526 13.76 26.31 18.50
C VAL A 526 14.99 26.85 17.76
N GLY A 527 15.30 26.29 16.61
CA GLY A 527 16.50 26.59 15.82
C GLY A 527 17.70 25.67 16.10
N ASP A 528 17.69 24.85 17.16
CA ASP A 528 18.72 23.83 17.40
C ASP A 528 18.64 22.69 16.36
N TRP A 529 19.76 22.01 16.11
CA TRP A 529 19.88 20.92 15.15
C TRP A 529 20.03 19.53 15.79
N LEU A 530 19.39 18.55 15.18
CA LEU A 530 19.55 17.12 15.46
C LEU A 530 20.15 16.41 14.23
N VAL A 531 21.11 15.52 14.46
CA VAL A 531 21.76 14.73 13.40
C VAL A 531 21.45 13.25 13.58
N PHE A 532 20.94 12.62 12.53
CA PHE A 532 20.58 11.20 12.49
C PHE A 532 21.53 10.46 11.54
N PRO A 533 22.44 9.60 12.04
CA PRO A 533 23.29 8.75 11.21
C PRO A 533 22.55 7.50 10.70
N SER A 534 23.12 6.83 9.71
CA SER A 534 22.59 5.58 9.12
C SER A 534 21.17 5.70 8.53
N MET A 535 20.91 6.81 7.82
CA MET A 535 19.63 7.22 7.21
C MET A 535 19.47 6.79 5.74
N GLY A 536 20.37 5.98 5.19
CA GLY A 536 20.37 5.66 3.77
C GLY A 536 19.34 4.66 3.19
N PRO A 537 18.55 3.85 3.95
CA PRO A 537 17.59 2.92 3.34
C PRO A 537 16.23 3.58 3.09
N SER A 538 15.72 3.50 1.85
CA SER A 538 14.37 3.92 1.41
C SER A 538 13.96 5.37 1.73
N THR A 539 14.91 6.23 2.09
CA THR A 539 14.73 7.68 2.27
C THR A 539 14.80 8.38 0.91
N ALA A 540 15.93 8.23 0.22
CA ALA A 540 16.15 8.82 -1.11
C ALA A 540 15.20 8.27 -2.19
N SER A 541 14.84 6.99 -2.13
CA SER A 541 13.99 6.32 -3.13
C SER A 541 12.49 6.59 -2.97
N CYS A 542 12.08 7.49 -2.07
CA CYS A 542 10.67 7.75 -1.77
C CYS A 542 10.31 9.24 -1.62
N LEU A 543 11.22 10.17 -1.91
CA LEU A 543 10.92 11.60 -1.91
C LEU A 543 9.98 11.95 -3.08
N PRO A 544 8.74 12.43 -2.83
CA PRO A 544 7.90 12.94 -3.90
C PRO A 544 8.41 14.32 -4.37
N PRO A 545 8.12 14.73 -5.62
CA PRO A 545 8.30 16.13 -6.02
C PRO A 545 7.33 17.02 -5.22
N SER A 546 7.88 17.78 -4.26
CA SER A 546 7.23 18.87 -3.49
C SER A 546 5.85 18.54 -2.89
N ALA A 547 5.83 17.96 -1.69
CA ALA A 547 4.61 17.77 -0.89
C ALA A 547 4.26 18.96 0.04
N THR A 548 4.77 20.17 -0.21
CA THR A 548 4.41 21.42 0.50
C THR A 548 4.41 22.63 -0.44
N PRO A 549 3.40 23.53 -0.37
CA PRO A 549 3.32 24.72 -1.22
C PRO A 549 4.01 25.94 -0.59
N TRP A 550 5.34 25.86 -0.37
CA TRP A 550 6.11 26.94 0.30
C TRP A 550 7.41 27.34 -0.44
N THR A 551 7.32 27.57 -1.75
CA THR A 551 8.34 28.29 -2.52
C THR A 551 7.69 29.37 -3.41
N PRO A 552 7.72 30.66 -3.02
CA PRO A 552 7.10 31.73 -3.80
C PRO A 552 8.01 32.20 -4.93
N SER A 553 7.74 31.77 -6.18
CA SER A 553 8.36 32.36 -7.37
C SER A 553 7.64 33.65 -7.76
N SER A 554 8.41 34.73 -7.94
CA SER A 554 7.90 36.06 -8.26
C SER A 554 7.49 36.19 -9.74
N GLY A 555 6.42 36.92 -10.00
CA GLY A 555 5.90 37.12 -11.36
C GLY A 555 6.68 38.15 -12.18
N GLY A 556 6.61 37.99 -13.51
CA GLY A 556 7.08 38.98 -14.49
C GLY A 556 5.99 39.24 -15.54
N THR A 557 5.66 40.51 -15.77
CA THR A 557 4.56 40.94 -16.66
C THR A 557 5.07 41.59 -17.94
N MET A 558 4.54 41.18 -19.10
CA MET A 558 4.35 41.91 -20.38
C MET A 558 3.89 40.89 -21.45
N GLY A 559 3.14 41.23 -22.50
CA GLY A 559 2.52 42.50 -22.88
C GLY A 559 1.59 42.29 -24.10
N HIS A 560 0.56 43.13 -24.26
CA HIS A 560 -0.53 42.97 -25.23
C HIS A 560 -0.10 42.89 -26.71
N CYS A 561 -0.85 42.14 -27.54
CA CYS A 561 -1.65 42.73 -28.63
C CYS A 561 -2.69 41.77 -29.26
N VAL A 562 -3.73 42.38 -29.84
CA VAL A 562 -4.84 41.83 -30.66
C VAL A 562 -4.87 42.68 -31.97
N PRO A 563 -5.71 42.48 -33.03
CA PRO A 563 -7.00 41.76 -33.10
C PRO A 563 -7.34 40.93 -34.39
N GLY A 564 -8.41 40.14 -34.30
CA GLY A 564 -9.36 39.89 -35.41
C GLY A 564 -9.08 38.71 -36.35
N LEU A 565 -10.04 38.23 -37.16
CA LEU A 565 -11.49 38.53 -37.20
C LEU A 565 -12.26 37.50 -38.08
N LEU A 566 -13.40 36.94 -37.61
CA LEU A 566 -14.57 36.41 -38.39
C LEU A 566 -14.34 35.30 -39.49
N LEU A 567 -15.28 34.44 -39.94
CA LEU A 567 -16.64 33.99 -39.55
C LEU A 567 -17.05 32.74 -40.40
N LEU A 568 -18.06 31.95 -39.95
CA LEU A 568 -18.96 31.01 -40.71
C LEU A 568 -18.30 29.86 -41.54
N LEU A 569 -18.56 28.55 -41.32
CA LEU A 569 -19.80 27.71 -41.37
C LEU A 569 -20.38 27.43 -42.78
N LEU A 570 -20.50 26.12 -43.09
CA LEU A 570 -21.54 25.37 -43.87
C LEU A 570 -20.94 23.98 -44.21
N LEU A 571 -21.33 22.88 -43.56
CA LEU A 571 -22.51 22.03 -43.84
C LEU A 571 -22.62 21.50 -45.28
N LEU A 572 -22.51 20.17 -45.46
CA LEU A 572 -23.59 19.33 -46.02
C LEU A 572 -23.34 17.81 -45.85
N SER A 573 -24.41 17.03 -45.97
CA SER A 573 -24.53 15.61 -45.58
C SER A 573 -24.33 14.60 -46.71
N GLY A 574 -23.95 13.35 -46.37
CA GLY A 574 -24.07 12.20 -47.27
C GLY A 574 -24.18 10.86 -46.52
N GLN A 575 -25.26 10.10 -46.75
CA GLN A 575 -25.47 8.75 -46.22
C GLN A 575 -25.09 7.67 -47.26
N GLY A 576 -24.68 6.47 -46.81
CA GLY A 576 -24.56 5.31 -47.70
C GLY A 576 -23.97 4.07 -47.02
N ALA A 577 -24.81 3.11 -46.65
CA ALA A 577 -24.38 1.83 -46.08
C ALA A 577 -24.35 0.71 -47.13
N LEU A 578 -23.45 -0.27 -46.95
CA LEU A 578 -23.71 -1.72 -47.00
C LEU A 578 -22.37 -2.49 -46.84
N GLY A 579 -22.41 -3.70 -46.25
CA GLY A 579 -21.20 -4.45 -45.88
C GLY A 579 -21.13 -5.86 -46.47
N ALA A 580 -20.02 -6.56 -46.21
CA ALA A 580 -19.84 -7.97 -46.58
C ALA A 580 -18.95 -8.74 -45.58
N ARG A 581 -19.35 -9.96 -45.21
CA ARG A 581 -18.48 -10.92 -44.51
C ARG A 581 -17.59 -11.67 -45.50
N ARG A 582 -16.29 -11.73 -45.22
CA ARG A 582 -15.42 -12.85 -45.65
C ARG A 582 -14.22 -12.97 -44.72
N GLY A 583 -13.65 -14.15 -44.61
CA GLY A 583 -12.43 -14.34 -43.82
C GLY A 583 -11.67 -15.60 -44.23
N ARG A 584 -10.34 -15.48 -44.27
CA ARG A 584 -9.35 -16.53 -43.95
C ARG A 584 -7.96 -15.92 -43.91
N GLY A 585 -7.16 -16.35 -42.93
CA GLY A 585 -5.98 -15.63 -42.48
C GLY A 585 -4.78 -15.60 -43.44
N ARG A 586 -3.92 -14.61 -43.16
CA ARG A 586 -2.46 -14.67 -43.28
C ARG A 586 -1.86 -14.02 -42.03
N ARG A 587 -0.59 -14.33 -41.74
CA ARG A 587 0.21 -13.46 -40.86
C ARG A 587 0.56 -12.22 -41.66
N GLU A 588 -0.04 -11.09 -41.33
CA GLU A 588 0.50 -9.79 -41.73
C GLU A 588 1.30 -9.22 -40.57
N LEU A 589 2.43 -8.60 -40.89
CA LEU A 589 3.22 -7.84 -39.92
C LEU A 589 2.41 -6.60 -39.52
N SER A 590 2.29 -6.35 -38.22
CA SER A 590 1.65 -5.13 -37.73
C SER A 590 2.36 -3.90 -38.32
N PRO A 591 1.65 -2.98 -39.01
CA PRO A 591 2.28 -1.80 -39.58
C PRO A 591 2.95 -0.93 -38.52
N GLY A 592 4.03 -0.23 -38.91
CA GLY A 592 4.75 0.69 -38.01
C GLY A 592 3.86 1.84 -37.52
N LEU A 593 4.24 2.49 -36.42
CA LEU A 593 3.44 3.51 -35.72
C LEU A 593 2.87 4.60 -36.63
N HIS A 594 3.61 4.96 -37.69
CA HIS A 594 3.22 5.94 -38.71
C HIS A 594 1.90 5.65 -39.44
N LEU A 595 1.38 4.41 -39.36
CA LEU A 595 0.10 3.96 -39.93
C LEU A 595 -1.03 3.77 -38.89
N ARG A 596 -0.72 3.93 -37.59
CA ARG A 596 -1.73 4.03 -36.51
C ARG A 596 -1.85 5.45 -35.94
N GLY A 597 -1.18 6.41 -36.59
CA GLY A 597 -1.29 7.84 -36.34
C GLY A 597 -1.12 8.28 -34.89
N ILE A 598 -0.06 7.82 -34.22
CA ILE A 598 0.62 8.71 -33.27
C ILE A 598 1.47 9.66 -34.12
N ARG A 599 0.79 10.66 -34.70
CA ARG A 599 1.35 11.72 -35.55
C ARG A 599 0.72 13.04 -35.11
N ASP A 600 1.09 13.51 -33.92
CA ASP A 600 1.21 14.94 -33.60
C ASP A 600 1.56 15.14 -32.12
N ALA A 601 2.84 15.35 -31.86
CA ALA A 601 3.25 16.47 -31.03
C ALA A 601 4.18 17.33 -31.90
N GLY A 602 3.62 18.32 -32.58
CA GLY A 602 4.42 19.36 -33.24
C GLY A 602 5.23 20.12 -32.20
N GLY A 603 6.50 20.39 -32.49
CA GLY A 603 7.45 20.99 -31.57
C GLY A 603 8.80 21.20 -32.26
N ARG A 604 9.64 22.03 -31.65
CA ARG A 604 10.92 22.50 -32.20
C ARG A 604 12.08 21.68 -31.63
N TYR A 605 12.05 20.37 -31.80
CA TYR A 605 13.02 19.47 -31.15
C TYR A 605 14.44 19.70 -31.69
N CYS A 606 14.61 19.61 -33.00
CA CYS A 606 15.89 19.90 -33.66
C CYS A 606 16.25 21.39 -33.55
N GLN A 607 15.25 22.28 -33.65
CA GLN A 607 15.45 23.73 -33.62
C GLN A 607 15.82 24.30 -32.24
N GLU A 608 15.27 23.80 -31.12
CA GLU A 608 15.57 24.31 -29.77
C GLU A 608 16.99 23.97 -29.30
N GLN A 609 17.65 22.99 -29.92
CA GLN A 609 19.04 22.62 -29.63
C GLN A 609 20.01 22.90 -30.79
N ASP A 610 19.56 23.56 -31.86
CA ASP A 610 20.34 23.88 -33.09
C ASP A 610 21.07 22.65 -33.70
N LEU A 611 20.39 21.50 -33.67
CA LEU A 611 21.05 20.19 -33.68
C LEU A 611 20.71 19.40 -34.94
N CYS A 612 21.53 19.56 -35.99
CA CYS A 612 21.34 18.95 -37.31
C CYS A 612 22.59 18.21 -37.81
N CYS A 613 22.54 16.88 -37.82
CA CYS A 613 23.74 16.04 -37.97
C CYS A 613 23.88 15.40 -39.36
N ARG A 614 25.11 15.39 -39.91
CA ARG A 614 25.38 15.00 -41.32
C ARG A 614 25.34 13.49 -41.62
N GLY A 615 25.02 12.65 -40.65
CA GLY A 615 24.84 11.20 -40.79
C GLY A 615 24.27 10.61 -39.50
N ARG A 616 23.91 9.31 -39.49
CA ARG A 616 23.27 8.67 -38.32
C ARG A 616 24.15 8.81 -37.08
N THR A 617 23.67 9.48 -36.05
CA THR A 617 24.46 9.79 -34.85
C THR A 617 23.54 9.81 -33.63
N ASP A 618 23.79 8.92 -32.66
CA ASP A 618 22.92 8.75 -31.49
C ASP A 618 22.97 9.95 -30.52
N ASP A 619 24.03 10.77 -30.57
CA ASP A 619 24.10 12.06 -29.87
C ASP A 619 23.11 13.11 -30.43
N CYS A 620 22.56 12.87 -31.63
CA CYS A 620 21.61 13.75 -32.32
C CYS A 620 20.17 13.27 -32.16
N ALA A 621 19.90 12.58 -31.05
CA ALA A 621 18.64 11.93 -30.74
C ALA A 621 17.99 12.57 -29.50
N LEU A 622 16.69 12.85 -29.58
CA LEU A 622 15.93 13.65 -28.62
C LEU A 622 14.72 12.88 -28.06
N PRO A 623 14.34 13.11 -26.79
CA PRO A 623 13.19 12.44 -26.19
C PRO A 623 11.86 12.98 -26.73
N TYR A 624 11.01 12.08 -27.21
CA TYR A 624 9.70 12.39 -27.82
C TYR A 624 8.64 11.38 -27.36
N LEU A 625 7.64 11.83 -26.61
CA LEU A 625 6.49 11.04 -26.13
C LEU A 625 6.84 9.67 -25.49
N GLY A 626 7.98 9.59 -24.79
CA GLY A 626 8.45 8.34 -24.15
C GLY A 626 9.25 7.40 -25.07
N ALA A 627 9.55 7.82 -26.29
CA ALA A 627 10.51 7.22 -27.21
C ALA A 627 11.63 8.21 -27.55
N THR A 628 12.57 7.81 -28.40
CA THR A 628 13.63 8.68 -28.94
C THR A 628 13.38 8.95 -30.42
N CYS A 629 13.51 10.21 -30.83
CA CYS A 629 13.50 10.65 -32.23
C CYS A 629 14.89 11.17 -32.65
N TYR A 630 15.19 11.27 -33.94
CA TYR A 630 16.51 11.66 -34.45
C TYR A 630 16.44 12.91 -35.35
N CYS A 631 17.46 13.78 -35.25
CA CYS A 631 17.64 15.03 -36.01
C CYS A 631 18.82 14.96 -36.99
N ASP A 632 19.00 13.84 -37.68
CA ASP A 632 20.15 13.60 -38.54
C ASP A 632 19.79 13.20 -39.98
N LEU A 633 20.73 13.36 -40.92
CA LEU A 633 20.49 13.16 -42.35
C LEU A 633 20.09 11.72 -42.76
N PHE A 634 20.12 10.73 -41.87
CA PHE A 634 19.46 9.44 -42.10
C PHE A 634 17.94 9.61 -42.28
N CYS A 635 17.34 10.59 -41.59
CA CYS A 635 15.94 10.97 -41.75
C CYS A 635 15.59 11.52 -43.13
N ASN A 636 16.56 11.91 -43.96
CA ASN A 636 16.32 12.20 -45.38
C ASN A 636 16.02 10.92 -46.21
N ARG A 637 16.00 9.74 -45.58
CA ARG A 637 15.80 8.42 -46.22
C ARG A 637 14.78 7.53 -45.48
N THR A 638 14.57 7.74 -44.19
CA THR A 638 13.59 7.01 -43.35
C THR A 638 12.78 7.99 -42.52
N VAL A 639 11.59 7.57 -42.06
CA VAL A 639 10.64 8.43 -41.32
C VAL A 639 9.96 7.69 -40.16
N SER A 640 10.59 6.61 -39.69
CA SER A 640 10.13 5.73 -38.60
C SER A 640 10.51 6.24 -37.20
N ASP A 641 11.57 7.04 -37.15
CA ASP A 641 12.38 7.33 -35.97
C ASP A 641 12.82 8.83 -35.94
N CYS A 642 12.20 9.69 -36.74
CA CYS A 642 12.65 11.06 -36.98
C CYS A 642 11.92 12.09 -36.13
N CYS A 643 12.62 13.13 -35.68
CA CYS A 643 11.98 14.21 -34.93
C CYS A 643 11.05 15.04 -35.83
N PRO A 644 9.90 15.52 -35.31
CA PRO A 644 8.88 16.20 -36.11
C PRO A 644 9.37 17.35 -37.00
N ASP A 645 10.32 18.16 -36.52
CA ASP A 645 10.85 19.36 -37.19
C ASP A 645 12.15 19.11 -38.00
N PHE A 646 12.58 17.86 -38.16
CA PHE A 646 13.82 17.55 -38.91
C PHE A 646 13.82 18.10 -40.34
N TRP A 647 12.67 18.04 -41.04
CA TRP A 647 12.62 18.37 -42.46
C TRP A 647 12.67 19.87 -42.70
N ASP A 648 11.87 20.64 -41.97
CA ASP A 648 11.78 22.09 -42.09
C ASP A 648 12.96 22.80 -41.42
N PHE A 649 13.52 22.26 -40.33
CA PHE A 649 14.71 22.83 -39.69
C PHE A 649 16.02 22.35 -40.33
N CYS A 650 16.29 21.04 -40.40
CA CYS A 650 17.60 20.52 -40.82
C CYS A 650 17.78 20.38 -42.34
N LEU A 651 16.70 20.41 -43.12
CA LEU A 651 16.75 20.37 -44.59
C LEU A 651 16.11 21.60 -45.27
N GLY A 652 15.37 22.44 -44.54
CA GLY A 652 14.70 23.61 -45.11
C GLY A 652 13.56 23.29 -46.07
N VAL A 653 12.94 22.10 -45.97
CA VAL A 653 11.89 21.61 -46.87
C VAL A 653 10.68 21.08 -46.09
N PRO A 654 9.46 21.15 -46.61
CA PRO A 654 8.32 20.51 -45.97
C PRO A 654 8.51 18.98 -45.89
N PRO A 655 8.05 18.32 -44.80
CA PRO A 655 8.18 16.87 -44.65
C PRO A 655 7.48 16.09 -45.77
N PRO A 656 8.03 14.94 -46.23
CA PRO A 656 7.59 14.24 -47.45
C PRO A 656 6.31 13.41 -47.27
N PHE A 657 5.48 13.73 -46.28
CA PHE A 657 4.19 13.10 -46.07
C PHE A 657 3.09 13.93 -46.75
N PRO A 658 2.12 13.31 -47.45
CA PRO A 658 0.88 13.99 -47.76
C PRO A 658 0.18 14.41 -46.45
N PRO A 659 -0.59 15.52 -46.45
CA PRO A 659 -1.30 15.97 -45.26
C PRO A 659 -2.21 14.87 -44.72
N VAL A 660 -2.14 14.61 -43.42
CA VAL A 660 -2.94 13.58 -42.75
C VAL A 660 -4.41 14.02 -42.80
N GLN A 661 -5.22 13.36 -43.62
CA GLN A 661 -6.67 13.41 -43.44
C GLN A 661 -7.02 12.74 -42.11
N GLY A 662 -7.75 13.49 -41.28
CA GLY A 662 -7.90 13.22 -39.86
C GLY A 662 -8.59 14.40 -39.16
N CYS A 663 -8.65 14.35 -37.83
CA CYS A 663 -9.43 15.26 -37.02
C CYS A 663 -8.53 16.00 -36.02
N THR A 664 -8.58 17.33 -36.01
CA THR A 664 -7.78 18.13 -35.07
C THR A 664 -8.49 18.23 -33.72
N HIS A 665 -7.76 18.05 -32.62
CA HIS A 665 -8.20 18.37 -31.26
C HIS A 665 -7.02 18.87 -30.43
N GLY A 666 -7.21 19.93 -29.62
CA GLY A 666 -6.17 20.46 -28.73
C GLY A 666 -4.86 20.89 -29.42
N GLY A 667 -4.91 21.25 -30.71
CA GLY A 667 -3.71 21.57 -31.51
C GLY A 667 -2.94 20.36 -32.07
N ARG A 668 -3.50 19.14 -31.98
CA ARG A 668 -2.94 17.90 -32.55
C ARG A 668 -3.91 17.29 -33.56
N VAL A 669 -3.41 16.84 -34.71
CA VAL A 669 -4.17 16.06 -35.69
C VAL A 669 -4.15 14.58 -35.30
N TYR A 670 -5.33 13.99 -35.15
CA TYR A 670 -5.50 12.56 -34.95
C TYR A 670 -5.84 11.91 -36.30
N PRO A 671 -5.37 10.68 -36.58
CA PRO A 671 -5.73 9.96 -37.79
C PRO A 671 -7.23 9.61 -37.78
N VAL A 672 -7.76 9.32 -38.96
CA VAL A 672 -9.00 8.53 -39.09
C VAL A 672 -8.90 7.25 -38.23
N LEU A 673 -9.97 6.97 -37.47
CA LEU A 673 -10.08 5.95 -36.41
C LEU A 673 -9.17 6.13 -35.18
N GLY A 674 -8.48 7.27 -35.06
CA GLY A 674 -7.78 7.67 -33.83
C GLY A 674 -8.76 8.06 -32.73
N THR A 675 -8.42 7.78 -31.47
CA THR A 675 -9.31 8.04 -30.32
C THR A 675 -8.63 8.85 -29.21
N TYR A 676 -9.41 9.68 -28.52
CA TYR A 676 -9.06 10.23 -27.20
C TYR A 676 -10.26 10.12 -26.24
N TRP A 677 -10.05 10.44 -24.97
CA TRP A 677 -11.11 10.51 -23.96
C TRP A 677 -11.34 11.97 -23.58
N ASP A 678 -12.58 12.43 -23.70
CA ASP A 678 -13.04 13.70 -23.16
C ASP A 678 -13.90 13.41 -21.92
N ASN A 679 -13.28 13.59 -20.74
CA ASN A 679 -13.85 13.20 -19.45
C ASN A 679 -14.28 11.71 -19.45
N CYS A 680 -15.58 11.42 -19.47
CA CYS A 680 -16.13 10.06 -19.50
C CYS A 680 -16.43 9.53 -20.92
N ASN A 681 -16.44 10.39 -21.93
CA ASN A 681 -16.83 10.05 -23.30
C ASN A 681 -15.60 9.77 -24.16
N ARG A 682 -15.64 8.71 -24.97
CA ARG A 682 -14.55 8.41 -25.92
C ARG A 682 -14.87 9.04 -27.27
N CYS A 683 -13.99 9.92 -27.72
CA CYS A 683 -14.05 10.57 -29.01
C CYS A 683 -13.24 9.80 -30.05
N THR A 684 -13.85 9.48 -31.19
CA THR A 684 -13.27 8.76 -32.32
C THR A 684 -13.27 9.64 -33.56
N CYS A 685 -12.13 9.75 -34.24
CA CYS A 685 -12.02 10.50 -35.48
C CYS A 685 -12.60 9.68 -36.65
N GLN A 686 -13.55 10.23 -37.39
CA GLN A 686 -14.18 9.57 -38.53
C GLN A 686 -13.50 9.86 -39.87
N GLU A 687 -13.78 9.02 -40.87
CA GLU A 687 -13.31 9.19 -42.27
C GLU A 687 -13.69 10.56 -42.87
N THR A 688 -14.70 11.23 -42.32
CA THR A 688 -15.15 12.58 -42.67
C THR A 688 -14.28 13.71 -42.12
N GLY A 689 -13.27 13.43 -41.29
CA GLY A 689 -12.49 14.44 -40.57
C GLY A 689 -13.24 15.08 -39.38
N GLN A 690 -14.34 14.47 -38.95
CA GLN A 690 -15.13 14.90 -37.80
C GLN A 690 -14.97 13.96 -36.60
N TRP A 691 -15.11 14.50 -35.39
CA TRP A 691 -15.16 13.73 -34.16
C TRP A 691 -16.56 13.16 -33.92
N GLU A 692 -16.65 11.85 -33.77
CA GLU A 692 -17.81 11.17 -33.19
C GLU A 692 -17.44 10.77 -31.76
N CYS A 693 -18.03 11.45 -30.78
CA CYS A 693 -17.86 11.14 -29.37
C CYS A 693 -19.08 10.39 -28.84
N ASP A 694 -18.86 9.46 -27.92
CA ASP A 694 -19.92 8.98 -27.03
C ASP A 694 -20.65 10.20 -26.41
N GLN A 695 -21.95 10.09 -26.13
CA GLN A 695 -22.81 11.18 -25.63
C GLN A 695 -23.42 10.84 -24.25
N GLU A 696 -22.69 10.06 -23.45
CA GLU A 696 -23.11 9.71 -22.10
C GLU A 696 -22.96 10.94 -21.18
N PRO A 697 -23.95 11.27 -20.34
CA PRO A 697 -23.79 12.32 -19.33
C PRO A 697 -22.66 11.93 -18.36
N CYS A 698 -21.65 12.79 -18.21
CA CYS A 698 -20.56 12.57 -17.26
C CYS A 698 -20.95 13.01 -15.84
N LEU A 699 -20.41 12.32 -14.83
CA LEU A 699 -20.68 12.60 -13.42
C LEU A 699 -20.06 13.92 -12.95
N VAL A 700 -18.99 14.36 -13.62
CA VAL A 700 -18.40 15.69 -13.47
C VAL A 700 -18.73 16.51 -14.70
N ASP A 701 -19.62 17.50 -14.58
CA ASP A 701 -19.97 18.43 -15.67
C ASP A 701 -19.35 19.81 -15.39
N GLN A 702 -18.49 20.28 -16.29
CA GLN A 702 -17.79 21.56 -16.14
C GLN A 702 -18.69 22.78 -16.38
N ASP A 703 -19.69 22.68 -17.26
CA ASP A 703 -20.64 23.77 -17.50
C ASP A 703 -21.68 23.85 -16.38
N MET A 704 -22.05 22.71 -15.77
CA MET A 704 -22.82 22.69 -14.53
C MET A 704 -22.03 23.32 -13.37
N ILE A 705 -20.74 22.98 -13.20
CA ILE A 705 -19.84 23.64 -12.22
C ILE A 705 -19.79 25.16 -12.46
N ASN A 706 -19.71 25.60 -13.72
CA ASN A 706 -19.67 27.01 -14.11
C ASN A 706 -20.99 27.72 -13.77
N ALA A 707 -22.14 27.14 -14.14
CA ALA A 707 -23.46 27.70 -13.90
C ALA A 707 -23.77 27.84 -12.40
N ILE A 708 -23.45 26.83 -11.58
CA ILE A 708 -23.64 26.87 -10.12
C ILE A 708 -22.79 28.00 -9.50
N ASN A 709 -21.51 28.09 -9.86
CA ASN A 709 -20.61 29.09 -9.30
C ASN A 709 -20.90 30.53 -9.78
N GLN A 710 -21.62 30.70 -10.89
CA GLN A 710 -22.08 32.01 -11.40
C GLN A 710 -23.44 32.43 -10.82
N GLY A 711 -24.36 31.49 -10.59
CA GLY A 711 -25.73 31.78 -10.13
C GLY A 711 -25.87 32.22 -8.67
N GLY A 712 -24.82 32.04 -7.84
CA GLY A 712 -24.75 32.64 -6.50
C GLY A 712 -25.58 31.93 -5.41
N TYR A 713 -25.92 30.66 -5.60
CA TYR A 713 -26.87 29.86 -4.80
C TYR A 713 -26.50 29.57 -3.32
N GLY A 714 -25.52 30.27 -2.73
CA GLY A 714 -25.09 30.05 -1.33
C GLY A 714 -24.10 28.89 -1.10
N TRP A 715 -23.79 28.12 -2.16
CA TRP A 715 -22.77 27.08 -2.18
C TRP A 715 -21.91 27.15 -3.45
N ARG A 716 -20.91 26.28 -3.55
CA ARG A 716 -20.00 26.15 -4.69
C ARG A 716 -19.88 24.70 -5.14
N ALA A 717 -19.89 24.53 -6.46
CA ALA A 717 -19.53 23.28 -7.12
C ALA A 717 -18.03 23.22 -7.46
N GLY A 718 -17.51 22.03 -7.71
CA GLY A 718 -16.14 21.80 -8.18
C GLY A 718 -15.92 20.39 -8.73
N ASN A 719 -14.77 20.20 -9.37
CA ASN A 719 -14.35 18.91 -9.91
C ASN A 719 -13.72 18.05 -8.80
N HIS A 720 -14.20 16.82 -8.65
CA HIS A 720 -13.67 15.81 -7.73
C HIS A 720 -12.96 14.73 -8.54
N SER A 721 -11.66 14.54 -8.31
CA SER A 721 -10.82 13.59 -9.06
C SER A 721 -11.32 12.14 -8.97
N ALA A 722 -11.97 11.76 -7.87
CA ALA A 722 -12.59 10.45 -7.69
C ALA A 722 -13.80 10.19 -8.61
N PHE A 723 -14.38 11.23 -9.22
CA PHE A 723 -15.55 11.14 -10.11
C PHE A 723 -15.22 11.44 -11.59
N TRP A 724 -13.99 11.91 -11.88
CA TRP A 724 -13.57 12.19 -13.25
C TRP A 724 -13.53 10.93 -14.11
N GLY A 725 -14.11 10.98 -15.31
CA GLY A 725 -14.24 9.82 -16.20
C GLY A 725 -15.37 8.85 -15.88
N LEU A 726 -16.18 9.09 -14.83
CA LEU A 726 -17.40 8.32 -14.58
C LEU A 726 -18.60 8.90 -15.34
N THR A 727 -19.52 8.05 -15.78
CA THR A 727 -20.84 8.47 -16.26
C THR A 727 -21.81 8.72 -15.09
N LEU A 728 -22.86 9.50 -15.33
CA LEU A 728 -23.91 9.78 -14.35
C LEU A 728 -24.63 8.49 -13.91
N ASP A 729 -24.87 7.55 -14.84
CA ASP A 729 -25.40 6.21 -14.55
C ASP A 729 -24.47 5.41 -13.64
N ALA A 730 -23.15 5.46 -13.85
CA ALA A 730 -22.19 4.82 -12.96
C ALA A 730 -22.20 5.47 -11.56
N GLY A 731 -22.23 6.80 -11.49
CA GLY A 731 -22.36 7.54 -10.22
C GLY A 731 -23.61 7.14 -9.44
N ILE A 732 -24.78 7.19 -10.08
CA ILE A 732 -26.05 6.74 -9.50
C ILE A 732 -25.94 5.28 -9.03
N ARG A 733 -25.52 4.37 -9.92
CA ARG A 733 -25.48 2.92 -9.66
C ARG A 733 -24.54 2.52 -8.52
N TYR A 734 -23.38 3.17 -8.39
CA TYR A 734 -22.35 2.78 -7.42
C TYR A 734 -22.37 3.62 -6.14
N ARG A 735 -22.86 4.86 -6.18
CA ARG A 735 -22.82 5.77 -5.03
C ARG A 735 -24.18 5.96 -4.33
N LEU A 736 -25.32 5.62 -4.97
CA LEU A 736 -26.66 5.74 -4.37
C LEU A 736 -27.28 4.37 -4.02
N GLY A 737 -27.27 4.01 -2.74
CA GLY A 737 -27.70 2.68 -2.27
C GLY A 737 -29.04 2.62 -1.53
N THR A 738 -29.67 3.74 -1.17
CA THR A 738 -30.82 3.71 -0.25
C THR A 738 -32.13 3.53 -1.01
N LEU A 739 -32.71 2.34 -0.94
CA LEU A 739 -33.98 2.00 -1.59
C LEU A 739 -35.16 2.62 -0.82
N ARG A 740 -36.01 3.37 -1.53
CA ARG A 740 -37.16 4.11 -0.96
C ARG A 740 -38.02 3.18 -0.06
N PRO A 741 -38.31 3.56 1.20
CA PRO A 741 -39.13 2.75 2.08
C PRO A 741 -40.57 2.58 1.56
N SER A 742 -41.22 1.48 1.92
CA SER A 742 -42.64 1.26 1.59
C SER A 742 -43.55 2.27 2.29
N SER A 743 -44.75 2.52 1.76
CA SER A 743 -45.72 3.43 2.36
C SER A 743 -46.10 3.04 3.80
N SER A 744 -46.05 1.76 4.16
CA SER A 744 -46.27 1.31 5.55
C SER A 744 -45.15 1.71 6.51
N VAL A 745 -43.93 1.91 6.00
CA VAL A 745 -42.77 2.38 6.78
C VAL A 745 -42.75 3.91 6.83
N LEU A 746 -43.07 4.58 5.71
CA LEU A 746 -43.21 6.04 5.69
C LEU A 746 -44.34 6.52 6.61
N ASN A 747 -45.43 5.76 6.73
CA ASN A 747 -46.57 6.06 7.61
C ASN A 747 -46.39 5.53 9.05
N MET A 748 -45.16 5.26 9.52
CA MET A 748 -44.93 4.96 10.94
C MET A 748 -45.24 6.19 11.81
N ASN A 749 -45.89 5.96 12.96
CA ASN A 749 -46.18 6.98 13.96
C ASN A 749 -44.90 7.72 14.36
N GLU A 750 -45.00 9.04 14.42
CA GLU A 750 -43.93 9.94 14.83
C GLU A 750 -43.81 9.99 16.36
N VAL A 751 -42.58 10.07 16.87
CA VAL A 751 -42.28 10.31 18.29
C VAL A 751 -41.98 11.80 18.46
N HIS A 752 -42.94 12.53 19.04
CA HIS A 752 -42.82 13.98 19.22
C HIS A 752 -42.02 14.35 20.47
N THR A 753 -40.88 15.01 20.26
CA THR A 753 -40.03 15.51 21.36
C THR A 753 -40.52 16.88 21.82
N ALA A 754 -41.38 16.89 22.84
CA ALA A 754 -41.99 18.12 23.33
C ALA A 754 -40.96 19.16 23.80
N LEU A 755 -41.09 20.39 23.29
CA LEU A 755 -40.42 21.57 23.84
C LEU A 755 -41.15 22.07 25.09
N GLY A 756 -40.39 22.37 26.14
CA GLY A 756 -40.89 23.03 27.33
C GLY A 756 -41.34 24.47 27.05
N PRO A 757 -42.30 25.03 27.80
CA PRO A 757 -42.70 26.42 27.66
C PRO A 757 -41.51 27.37 27.91
N GLY A 758 -41.05 28.06 26.86
CA GLY A 758 -39.87 28.93 26.91
C GLY A 758 -38.52 28.25 26.66
N GLU A 759 -38.50 26.96 26.30
CA GLU A 759 -37.27 26.26 25.91
C GLU A 759 -36.76 26.78 24.55
N ALA A 760 -35.59 27.42 24.56
CA ALA A 760 -34.95 27.98 23.37
C ALA A 760 -33.80 27.08 22.88
N LEU A 761 -33.92 26.57 21.66
CA LEU A 761 -32.85 25.83 20.99
C LEU A 761 -31.79 26.80 20.44
N PRO A 762 -30.49 26.44 20.44
CA PRO A 762 -29.41 27.28 19.95
C PRO A 762 -29.46 27.46 18.43
N THR A 763 -28.90 28.56 17.95
CA THR A 763 -28.84 28.86 16.50
C THR A 763 -27.87 27.95 15.74
N ALA A 764 -26.78 27.52 16.39
CA ALA A 764 -25.82 26.54 15.88
C ALA A 764 -25.57 25.45 16.94
N PHE A 765 -25.21 24.25 16.49
CA PHE A 765 -24.88 23.11 17.34
C PHE A 765 -23.92 22.18 16.61
N GLU A 766 -22.85 21.76 17.27
CA GLU A 766 -21.91 20.76 16.77
C GLU A 766 -21.86 19.55 17.72
N ALA A 767 -22.11 18.35 17.19
CA ALA A 767 -22.16 17.12 17.99
C ALA A 767 -20.78 16.71 18.52
N SER A 768 -19.71 16.96 17.75
CA SER A 768 -18.31 16.72 18.11
C SER A 768 -17.84 17.59 19.28
N GLU A 769 -18.31 18.85 19.37
CA GLU A 769 -18.03 19.72 20.52
C GLU A 769 -18.74 19.22 21.80
N LYS A 770 -19.99 18.77 21.69
CA LYS A 770 -20.76 18.27 22.84
C LYS A 770 -20.30 16.90 23.33
N TRP A 771 -19.90 16.01 22.41
CA TRP A 771 -19.53 14.63 22.70
C TRP A 771 -18.17 14.27 22.08
N PRO A 772 -17.08 14.90 22.56
CA PRO A 772 -15.75 14.72 21.98
C PRO A 772 -15.27 13.27 22.04
N ASN A 773 -14.78 12.76 20.92
CA ASN A 773 -14.36 11.36 20.70
C ASN A 773 -15.48 10.31 20.79
N LEU A 774 -16.76 10.72 20.84
CA LEU A 774 -17.91 9.80 20.79
C LEU A 774 -18.66 9.84 19.44
N ILE A 775 -18.41 10.87 18.62
CA ILE A 775 -18.80 10.94 17.21
C ILE A 775 -17.63 10.42 16.37
N HIS A 776 -17.88 9.53 15.42
CA HIS A 776 -16.84 8.95 14.57
C HIS A 776 -16.81 9.56 13.16
N GLU A 777 -15.64 9.54 12.52
CA GLU A 777 -15.46 10.08 11.16
C GLU A 777 -16.26 9.32 10.08
N PRO A 778 -16.72 9.98 9.00
CA PRO A 778 -17.41 9.34 7.89
C PRO A 778 -16.57 8.25 7.20
N LEU A 779 -17.17 7.09 6.98
CA LEU A 779 -16.56 5.99 6.23
C LEU A 779 -16.92 6.10 4.74
N ASP A 780 -15.93 6.00 3.85
CA ASP A 780 -16.16 5.90 2.39
C ASP A 780 -16.79 4.54 2.02
N GLN A 781 -17.85 4.58 1.23
CA GLN A 781 -18.48 3.39 0.66
C GLN A 781 -17.76 2.84 -0.59
N GLY A 782 -16.91 3.63 -1.25
CA GLY A 782 -16.31 3.28 -2.54
C GLY A 782 -17.37 3.07 -3.63
N ASP A 783 -17.09 2.23 -4.62
CA ASP A 783 -18.04 1.89 -5.69
C ASP A 783 -19.03 0.77 -5.29
N CYS A 784 -19.57 0.89 -4.08
CA CYS A 784 -20.59 0.02 -3.50
C CYS A 784 -21.82 0.86 -3.15
N ALA A 785 -23.00 0.49 -3.65
CA ALA A 785 -24.27 1.17 -3.35
C ALA A 785 -24.74 0.81 -1.92
N GLY A 786 -23.95 1.22 -0.93
CA GLY A 786 -24.01 0.79 0.46
C GLY A 786 -24.46 1.85 1.45
N SER A 787 -24.82 3.06 1.00
CA SER A 787 -25.25 4.20 1.84
C SER A 787 -26.25 3.82 2.93
N TRP A 788 -27.17 2.89 2.64
CA TRP A 788 -28.15 2.32 3.57
C TRP A 788 -27.51 1.59 4.78
N ALA A 789 -26.40 0.88 4.55
CA ALA A 789 -25.64 0.15 5.56
C ALA A 789 -24.67 1.08 6.30
N PHE A 790 -23.98 1.95 5.57
CA PHE A 790 -22.99 2.89 6.12
C PHE A 790 -23.62 3.88 7.10
N SER A 791 -24.66 4.59 6.70
CA SER A 791 -25.37 5.54 7.59
C SER A 791 -26.02 4.86 8.79
N THR A 792 -26.53 3.62 8.64
CA THR A 792 -27.08 2.84 9.76
C THR A 792 -25.99 2.46 10.76
N ALA A 793 -24.81 2.05 10.27
CA ALA A 793 -23.68 1.70 11.12
C ALA A 793 -23.09 2.92 11.84
N ALA A 794 -22.93 4.06 11.16
CA ALA A 794 -22.40 5.30 11.73
C ALA A 794 -23.28 5.82 12.87
N VAL A 795 -24.56 6.11 12.60
CA VAL A 795 -25.53 6.61 13.60
C VAL A 795 -25.65 5.68 14.80
N ALA A 796 -25.59 4.35 14.58
CA ALA A 796 -25.59 3.39 15.68
C ALA A 796 -24.28 3.33 16.47
N SER A 797 -23.13 3.59 15.84
CA SER A 797 -21.83 3.68 16.53
C SER A 797 -21.86 4.86 17.50
N ASP A 798 -22.18 6.05 17.00
CA ASP A 798 -22.19 7.30 17.78
C ASP A 798 -23.21 7.24 18.92
N ARG A 799 -24.41 6.71 18.67
CA ARG A 799 -25.44 6.59 19.73
C ARG A 799 -25.13 5.51 20.77
N VAL A 800 -24.35 4.47 20.43
CA VAL A 800 -23.82 3.55 21.45
C VAL A 800 -22.73 4.24 22.28
N SER A 801 -21.87 5.06 21.67
CA SER A 801 -20.88 5.89 22.39
C SER A 801 -21.54 6.88 23.36
N ILE A 802 -22.52 7.66 22.88
CA ILE A 802 -23.21 8.68 23.68
C ILE A 802 -24.03 8.02 24.80
N HIS A 803 -24.84 7.00 24.49
CA HIS A 803 -25.75 6.40 25.48
C HIS A 803 -25.03 5.48 26.48
N SER A 804 -23.78 5.06 26.18
CA SER A 804 -22.88 4.42 27.15
C SER A 804 -22.03 5.40 27.95
N LEU A 805 -22.21 6.72 27.78
CA LEU A 805 -21.39 7.76 28.41
C LEU A 805 -19.88 7.59 28.14
N GLY A 806 -19.52 7.02 26.97
CA GLY A 806 -18.14 6.71 26.60
C GLY A 806 -17.58 5.39 27.16
N HIS A 807 -18.35 4.60 27.92
CA HIS A 807 -17.92 3.26 28.36
C HIS A 807 -17.75 2.28 27.18
N MET A 808 -18.38 2.54 26.04
CA MET A 808 -18.28 1.72 24.82
C MET A 808 -18.19 2.63 23.59
N THR A 809 -17.06 2.67 22.88
CA THR A 809 -16.88 3.46 21.64
C THR A 809 -16.68 2.58 20.38
N PRO A 810 -17.68 1.78 19.95
CA PRO A 810 -17.51 0.84 18.86
C PRO A 810 -17.84 1.46 17.49
N VAL A 811 -16.83 1.64 16.63
CA VAL A 811 -17.06 1.79 15.19
C VAL A 811 -17.65 0.48 14.66
N LEU A 812 -18.93 0.49 14.29
CA LEU A 812 -19.68 -0.69 13.82
C LEU A 812 -19.39 -0.99 12.34
N SER A 813 -19.41 -2.26 11.95
CA SER A 813 -19.08 -2.69 10.58
C SER A 813 -20.24 -2.48 9.58
N PRO A 814 -20.08 -1.65 8.53
CA PRO A 814 -21.01 -1.61 7.39
C PRO A 814 -20.94 -2.91 6.59
N GLN A 815 -19.74 -3.50 6.46
CA GLN A 815 -19.53 -4.78 5.76
C GLN A 815 -20.37 -5.91 6.36
N ASN A 816 -20.54 -5.95 7.68
CA ASN A 816 -21.39 -6.97 8.31
C ASN A 816 -22.86 -6.84 7.88
N LEU A 817 -23.38 -5.62 7.71
CA LEU A 817 -24.71 -5.40 7.15
C LEU A 817 -24.76 -5.79 5.67
N LEU A 818 -23.83 -5.29 4.84
CA LEU A 818 -23.77 -5.57 3.40
C LEU A 818 -23.72 -7.06 3.06
N SER A 819 -22.95 -7.85 3.84
CA SER A 819 -22.75 -9.28 3.59
C SER A 819 -23.82 -10.18 4.21
N CYS A 820 -24.38 -9.79 5.35
CA CYS A 820 -25.16 -10.70 6.22
C CYS A 820 -26.63 -10.29 6.43
N ASN A 821 -26.99 -9.03 6.15
CA ASN A 821 -28.39 -8.62 6.11
C ASN A 821 -28.91 -8.79 4.68
N THR A 822 -29.43 -9.98 4.35
CA THR A 822 -29.81 -10.38 2.98
C THR A 822 -31.32 -10.42 2.73
N HIS A 823 -32.16 -10.13 3.73
CA HIS A 823 -33.61 -10.28 3.65
C HIS A 823 -34.28 -9.00 3.11
N HIS A 824 -34.66 -9.00 1.82
CA HIS A 824 -35.06 -7.81 1.05
C HIS A 824 -33.96 -6.74 1.00
N GLN A 825 -32.72 -7.16 0.78
CA GLN A 825 -31.52 -6.31 0.71
C GLN A 825 -30.63 -6.82 -0.42
N GLN A 826 -29.87 -5.94 -1.08
CA GLN A 826 -29.08 -6.26 -2.26
C GLN A 826 -27.57 -6.00 -2.09
N GLY A 827 -27.11 -5.78 -0.85
CA GLY A 827 -25.70 -5.50 -0.55
C GLY A 827 -25.22 -4.21 -1.22
N CYS A 828 -24.17 -4.31 -2.03
CA CYS A 828 -23.63 -3.22 -2.85
C CYS A 828 -24.49 -2.84 -4.08
N ARG A 829 -25.69 -3.40 -4.22
CA ARG A 829 -26.72 -2.96 -5.19
C ARG A 829 -27.91 -2.26 -4.50
N GLY A 830 -27.76 -1.88 -3.24
CA GLY A 830 -28.74 -1.11 -2.47
C GLY A 830 -29.54 -1.90 -1.43
N GLY A 831 -30.30 -1.18 -0.60
CA GLY A 831 -31.01 -1.74 0.54
C GLY A 831 -31.95 -0.76 1.25
N HIS A 832 -32.84 -1.30 2.09
CA HIS A 832 -33.85 -0.55 2.85
C HIS A 832 -33.46 -0.36 4.33
N LEU A 833 -33.69 0.85 4.85
CA LEU A 833 -33.28 1.28 6.19
C LEU A 833 -33.99 0.52 7.32
N ASP A 834 -35.29 0.23 7.19
CA ASP A 834 -36.07 -0.50 8.19
C ASP A 834 -35.55 -1.93 8.39
N GLY A 835 -35.17 -2.60 7.30
CA GLY A 835 -34.52 -3.91 7.34
C GLY A 835 -33.12 -3.86 7.96
N ALA A 836 -32.38 -2.75 7.81
CA ALA A 836 -31.08 -2.54 8.44
C ALA A 836 -31.21 -2.35 9.96
N TRP A 837 -32.12 -1.48 10.40
CA TRP A 837 -32.43 -1.29 11.83
C TRP A 837 -33.03 -2.56 12.47
N TRP A 838 -33.88 -3.29 11.74
CA TRP A 838 -34.39 -4.58 12.20
C TRP A 838 -33.26 -5.59 12.41
N PHE A 839 -32.29 -5.66 11.48
CA PHE A 839 -31.13 -6.53 11.62
C PHE A 839 -30.28 -6.12 12.82
N LEU A 840 -29.95 -4.84 12.97
CA LEU A 840 -29.11 -4.36 14.07
C LEU A 840 -29.78 -4.57 15.44
N ARG A 841 -31.11 -4.39 15.54
CA ARG A 841 -31.90 -4.73 16.72
C ARG A 841 -31.93 -6.24 17.00
N ARG A 842 -32.25 -7.06 15.99
CA ARG A 842 -32.58 -8.50 16.18
C ARG A 842 -31.36 -9.43 16.13
N ARG A 843 -30.34 -9.08 15.36
CA ARG A 843 -29.10 -9.85 15.13
C ARG A 843 -27.87 -9.14 15.69
N GLY A 844 -27.80 -7.82 15.55
CA GLY A 844 -26.60 -7.04 15.87
C GLY A 844 -25.48 -7.23 14.85
N VAL A 845 -24.40 -6.46 15.00
CA VAL A 845 -23.20 -6.48 14.14
C VAL A 845 -21.93 -6.46 14.98
N VAL A 846 -20.81 -6.88 14.38
CA VAL A 846 -19.47 -6.69 14.96
C VAL A 846 -18.87 -5.31 14.64
N SER A 847 -17.77 -4.96 15.30
CA SER A 847 -16.99 -3.76 14.99
C SER A 847 -16.34 -3.82 13.59
N ASN A 848 -16.02 -2.65 13.02
CA ASN A 848 -15.34 -2.52 11.73
C ASN A 848 -13.94 -3.18 11.76
N HIS A 849 -13.22 -3.14 12.90
CA HIS A 849 -11.96 -3.88 13.05
C HIS A 849 -12.12 -5.40 13.00
N CYS A 850 -13.27 -5.94 13.42
CA CYS A 850 -13.56 -7.37 13.35
C CYS A 850 -13.96 -7.80 11.92
N TYR A 851 -14.78 -7.01 11.23
CA TYR A 851 -15.20 -7.25 9.84
C TYR A 851 -15.04 -5.97 9.02
N PRO A 852 -13.83 -5.67 8.51
CA PRO A 852 -13.55 -4.45 7.77
C PRO A 852 -14.18 -4.47 6.38
N LEU A 853 -14.35 -3.28 5.80
CA LEU A 853 -14.77 -3.11 4.41
C LEU A 853 -13.80 -3.86 3.47
N SER A 854 -14.35 -4.74 2.65
CA SER A 854 -13.62 -5.48 1.61
C SER A 854 -13.67 -4.65 0.32
N GLY A 855 -12.54 -4.07 -0.07
CA GLY A 855 -12.47 -3.11 -1.18
C GLY A 855 -12.94 -3.70 -2.51
N HIS A 856 -14.14 -3.30 -2.95
CA HIS A 856 -14.60 -3.53 -4.31
C HIS A 856 -13.89 -2.56 -5.26
N VAL A 857 -12.79 -3.03 -5.83
CA VAL A 857 -12.05 -2.34 -6.89
C VAL A 857 -12.34 -3.04 -8.23
N GLN A 858 -12.67 -2.23 -9.24
CA GLN A 858 -12.99 -2.59 -10.64
C GLN A 858 -14.35 -3.26 -10.93
N GLY A 859 -15.17 -2.49 -11.66
CA GLY A 859 -15.71 -2.95 -12.95
C GLY A 859 -17.14 -3.48 -12.97
N GLU A 860 -17.49 -4.40 -12.06
CA GLU A 860 -18.81 -5.03 -12.06
C GLU A 860 -19.46 -5.03 -10.66
N ALA A 861 -20.76 -4.72 -10.62
CA ALA A 861 -21.60 -4.87 -9.44
C ALA A 861 -21.82 -6.36 -9.10
N GLY A 862 -20.82 -7.02 -8.52
CA GLY A 862 -20.84 -8.44 -8.18
C GLY A 862 -22.02 -8.87 -7.28
N PRO A 863 -22.21 -10.19 -7.08
CA PRO A 863 -23.17 -10.69 -6.09
C PRO A 863 -22.77 -10.22 -4.67
N ALA A 864 -23.77 -10.04 -3.80
CA ALA A 864 -23.55 -9.55 -2.43
C ALA A 864 -22.45 -10.36 -1.71
N PRO A 865 -21.49 -9.70 -1.01
CA PRO A 865 -20.36 -10.39 -0.40
C PRO A 865 -20.79 -11.52 0.53
N ARG A 866 -20.12 -12.68 0.44
CA ARG A 866 -20.47 -13.85 1.27
C ARG A 866 -20.40 -13.48 2.75
N CYS A 867 -21.51 -13.66 3.48
CA CYS A 867 -21.51 -13.49 4.92
C CYS A 867 -20.47 -14.39 5.60
N MET A 868 -19.54 -13.78 6.32
CA MET A 868 -18.54 -14.48 7.15
C MET A 868 -18.83 -14.34 8.66
N MET A 869 -19.84 -13.55 9.06
CA MET A 869 -20.15 -13.25 10.47
C MET A 869 -21.65 -13.25 10.75
N HIS A 870 -22.16 -14.37 11.27
CA HIS A 870 -23.55 -14.48 11.78
C HIS A 870 -23.59 -14.36 13.31
N SER A 871 -24.79 -14.15 13.87
CA SER A 871 -25.03 -14.15 15.31
C SER A 871 -26.09 -15.16 15.78
N ARG A 872 -25.77 -15.87 16.86
CA ARG A 872 -26.66 -16.79 17.57
C ARG A 872 -27.28 -16.13 18.81
N ALA A 873 -28.42 -16.61 19.26
CA ALA A 873 -29.05 -16.15 20.52
C ALA A 873 -28.46 -16.93 21.71
N VAL A 874 -28.23 -16.25 22.83
CA VAL A 874 -27.65 -16.84 24.06
C VAL A 874 -28.55 -16.65 25.29
N GLY A 875 -29.84 -16.38 25.07
CA GLY A 875 -30.81 -16.08 26.14
C GLY A 875 -30.94 -14.58 26.45
N ARG A 876 -31.98 -14.20 27.20
CA ARG A 876 -32.29 -12.81 27.63
C ARG A 876 -32.23 -11.72 26.52
N GLY A 877 -32.35 -12.12 25.27
CA GLY A 877 -32.18 -11.22 24.11
C GLY A 877 -30.75 -10.72 23.88
N LYS A 878 -29.71 -11.30 24.50
CA LYS A 878 -28.30 -11.10 24.11
C LYS A 878 -27.96 -11.96 22.88
N ARG A 879 -26.96 -11.52 22.12
CA ARG A 879 -26.41 -12.19 20.92
C ARG A 879 -24.93 -12.49 21.10
N GLN A 880 -24.42 -13.46 20.35
CA GLN A 880 -23.00 -13.78 20.26
C GLN A 880 -22.64 -14.14 18.81
N ALA A 881 -21.45 -13.75 18.36
CA ALA A 881 -20.90 -14.16 17.06
C ALA A 881 -20.80 -15.69 16.95
N THR A 882 -20.93 -16.21 15.73
CA THR A 882 -20.78 -17.65 15.44
C THR A 882 -19.39 -18.04 14.93
N ALA A 883 -18.53 -17.06 14.62
CA ALA A 883 -17.22 -17.24 14.01
C ALA A 883 -16.19 -16.29 14.63
N ARG A 884 -14.90 -16.49 14.32
CA ARG A 884 -13.84 -15.50 14.58
C ARG A 884 -13.97 -14.33 13.59
N CYS A 885 -13.35 -13.19 13.92
CA CYS A 885 -13.35 -12.01 13.07
C CYS A 885 -12.74 -12.28 11.68
N PRO A 886 -13.42 -11.94 10.57
CA PRO A 886 -12.88 -12.07 9.22
C PRO A 886 -11.56 -11.33 8.98
N SER A 887 -11.24 -10.29 9.77
CA SER A 887 -9.94 -9.62 9.71
C SER A 887 -8.75 -10.47 10.14
N GLY A 888 -8.96 -11.60 10.83
CA GLY A 888 -7.91 -12.52 11.31
C GLY A 888 -7.04 -11.99 12.46
N HIS A 889 -6.72 -10.69 12.46
CA HIS A 889 -5.86 -10.01 13.44
C HIS A 889 -6.60 -9.58 14.72
N VAL A 890 -7.94 -9.54 14.70
CA VAL A 890 -8.77 -9.18 15.87
C VAL A 890 -9.41 -10.43 16.48
N HIS A 891 -9.44 -10.51 17.81
CA HIS A 891 -10.04 -11.64 18.54
C HIS A 891 -11.38 -11.29 19.20
N ALA A 892 -11.63 -10.01 19.51
CA ALA A 892 -12.90 -9.50 20.04
C ALA A 892 -13.97 -9.48 18.92
N ASN A 893 -14.96 -10.37 19.04
CA ASN A 893 -16.05 -10.56 18.07
C ASN A 893 -17.43 -10.19 18.65
N ASP A 894 -17.45 -9.17 19.51
CA ASP A 894 -18.63 -8.72 20.24
C ASP A 894 -19.74 -8.23 19.31
N ILE A 895 -20.99 -8.58 19.67
CA ILE A 895 -22.18 -8.26 18.87
C ILE A 895 -22.93 -7.11 19.52
N TYR A 896 -22.78 -5.93 18.92
CA TYR A 896 -23.49 -4.72 19.33
C TYR A 896 -24.93 -4.76 18.78
N GLN A 897 -25.89 -4.40 19.62
CA GLN A 897 -27.31 -4.34 19.30
C GLN A 897 -27.86 -2.97 19.65
N VAL A 898 -28.98 -2.59 19.03
CA VAL A 898 -29.72 -1.35 19.35
C VAL A 898 -31.16 -1.65 19.79
N THR A 899 -31.83 -0.64 20.30
CA THR A 899 -33.28 -0.65 20.56
C THR A 899 -34.08 -0.58 19.24
N PRO A 900 -35.43 -0.55 19.22
CA PRO A 900 -36.16 -0.24 17.98
C PRO A 900 -35.85 1.19 17.53
N ALA A 901 -35.56 1.37 16.24
CA ALA A 901 -35.58 2.70 15.63
C ALA A 901 -37.01 3.27 15.63
N TYR A 902 -37.11 4.60 15.67
CA TYR A 902 -38.35 5.36 15.69
C TYR A 902 -38.27 6.53 14.71
N ARG A 903 -39.42 6.93 14.15
CA ARG A 903 -39.53 8.09 13.27
C ARG A 903 -39.71 9.36 14.12
N LEU A 904 -38.94 10.40 13.84
CA LEU A 904 -39.14 11.73 14.44
C LEU A 904 -40.26 12.46 13.70
N GLY A 905 -40.88 13.45 14.34
CA GLY A 905 -41.73 14.40 13.63
C GLY A 905 -40.91 15.24 12.65
N SER A 906 -41.53 15.61 11.52
CA SER A 906 -40.91 16.42 10.45
C SER A 906 -40.71 17.90 10.82
N SER A 907 -40.64 18.22 12.13
CA SER A 907 -40.33 19.57 12.60
C SER A 907 -38.82 19.71 12.81
N GLU A 908 -38.22 20.72 12.18
CA GLU A 908 -36.85 21.22 12.44
C GLU A 908 -36.51 21.18 13.94
N LYS A 909 -37.44 21.63 14.79
CA LYS A 909 -37.23 21.76 16.24
C LYS A 909 -37.18 20.42 16.97
N GLU A 910 -37.95 19.43 16.52
CA GLU A 910 -37.90 18.07 17.07
C GLU A 910 -36.59 17.38 16.65
N ILE A 911 -36.17 17.56 15.40
CA ILE A 911 -34.91 17.04 14.86
C ILE A 911 -33.70 17.69 15.56
N MET A 912 -33.71 19.02 15.73
CA MET A 912 -32.68 19.77 16.47
C MET A 912 -32.61 19.31 17.93
N LYS A 913 -33.75 19.16 18.62
CA LYS A 913 -33.76 18.71 20.01
C LYS A 913 -33.26 17.28 20.14
N GLU A 914 -33.65 16.38 19.24
CA GLU A 914 -33.14 15.00 19.19
C GLU A 914 -31.62 14.96 18.94
N LEU A 915 -31.11 15.76 17.99
CA LEU A 915 -29.67 15.89 17.73
C LEU A 915 -28.91 16.39 18.96
N MET A 916 -29.49 17.32 19.72
CA MET A 916 -28.91 17.86 20.94
C MET A 916 -28.99 16.92 22.14
N GLU A 917 -30.08 16.17 22.32
CA GLU A 917 -30.28 15.30 23.49
C GLU A 917 -29.64 13.92 23.29
N ASN A 918 -29.85 13.32 22.11
CA ASN A 918 -29.64 11.90 21.87
C ASN A 918 -28.64 11.58 20.75
N GLY A 919 -28.09 12.60 20.07
CA GLY A 919 -27.01 12.46 19.09
C GLY A 919 -27.48 12.30 17.64
N PRO A 920 -26.54 11.99 16.71
CA PRO A 920 -26.79 11.94 15.27
C PRO A 920 -28.04 11.14 14.86
N VAL A 921 -28.72 11.58 13.81
CA VAL A 921 -29.94 10.94 13.27
C VAL A 921 -29.67 10.42 11.85
N GLN A 922 -30.40 9.39 11.42
CA GLN A 922 -30.38 8.97 10.02
C GLN A 922 -31.57 9.59 9.28
N ALA A 923 -31.35 10.19 8.13
CA ALA A 923 -32.43 10.73 7.30
C ALA A 923 -32.36 10.19 5.87
N LEU A 924 -33.50 10.18 5.17
CA LEU A 924 -33.59 9.77 3.77
C LEU A 924 -33.47 11.00 2.85
N MET A 925 -32.44 11.04 2.02
CA MET A 925 -32.17 12.10 1.07
C MET A 925 -32.47 11.63 -0.37
N GLU A 926 -33.16 12.44 -1.17
CA GLU A 926 -33.25 12.29 -2.63
C GLU A 926 -31.95 12.85 -3.27
N VAL A 927 -31.38 12.27 -4.33
CA VAL A 927 -30.07 12.77 -4.82
C VAL A 927 -30.17 13.20 -6.27
N HIS A 928 -29.73 14.43 -6.52
CA HIS A 928 -29.72 15.08 -7.82
C HIS A 928 -28.30 15.12 -8.41
N GLU A 929 -28.19 15.34 -9.71
CA GLU A 929 -26.93 15.31 -10.47
C GLU A 929 -25.92 16.38 -10.03
N ASP A 930 -26.39 17.57 -9.68
CA ASP A 930 -25.56 18.70 -9.25
C ASP A 930 -24.89 18.48 -7.89
N PHE A 931 -25.52 17.66 -7.03
CA PHE A 931 -24.97 17.30 -5.72
C PHE A 931 -23.61 16.61 -5.83
N PHE A 932 -23.38 15.78 -6.85
CA PHE A 932 -22.09 15.10 -7.04
C PHE A 932 -20.91 16.10 -7.12
N LEU A 933 -21.19 17.33 -7.54
CA LEU A 933 -20.24 18.42 -7.72
C LEU A 933 -20.02 19.27 -6.46
N TYR A 934 -20.77 19.07 -5.37
CA TYR A 934 -20.72 19.95 -4.19
C TYR A 934 -19.30 20.03 -3.58
N ARG A 935 -18.87 21.26 -3.25
CA ARG A 935 -17.55 21.55 -2.67
C ARG A 935 -17.59 22.34 -1.36
N GLY A 936 -18.63 23.12 -1.09
CA GLY A 936 -18.75 23.86 0.18
C GLY A 936 -19.81 24.96 0.18
N GLY A 937 -20.22 25.38 1.38
CA GLY A 937 -21.24 26.41 1.60
C GLY A 937 -22.49 25.84 2.27
N VAL A 938 -23.66 26.45 2.03
CA VAL A 938 -24.94 25.81 2.35
C VAL A 938 -25.52 25.31 1.05
N TYR A 939 -25.46 23.99 0.84
CA TYR A 939 -26.02 23.37 -0.36
C TYR A 939 -27.48 23.76 -0.45
N SER A 940 -27.81 24.37 -1.58
CA SER A 940 -29.15 24.66 -2.04
C SER A 940 -29.11 24.63 -3.57
N HIS A 941 -29.27 23.43 -4.09
CA HIS A 941 -30.23 23.24 -5.18
C HIS A 941 -31.62 23.62 -4.62
N THR A 942 -32.66 23.41 -5.39
CA THR A 942 -33.89 22.93 -4.78
C THR A 942 -33.87 21.42 -5.02
N PRO A 943 -33.01 20.63 -4.31
CA PRO A 943 -32.75 20.71 -2.85
C PRO A 943 -31.29 20.51 -2.25
N THR A 944 -31.01 19.47 -1.42
CA THR A 944 -29.99 19.45 -0.32
C THR A 944 -29.55 18.02 0.15
N ALA A 945 -28.46 17.79 0.90
CA ALA A 945 -28.29 16.55 1.73
C ALA A 945 -26.86 15.98 1.94
N ALA A 946 -26.69 14.90 2.73
CA ALA A 946 -25.42 14.31 3.19
C ALA A 946 -25.11 12.92 2.60
N ASN A 947 -23.84 12.53 2.45
CA ASN A 947 -23.45 11.25 1.85
C ASN A 947 -22.34 10.48 2.62
N SER A 948 -21.87 9.38 2.03
CA SER A 948 -20.81 8.49 2.54
C SER A 948 -19.73 8.25 1.48
N TRP A 949 -19.27 9.30 0.79
CA TRP A 949 -18.30 9.23 -0.32
C TRP A 949 -16.86 9.58 0.07
N GLY A 950 -16.54 9.52 1.37
CA GLY A 950 -15.20 9.71 1.90
C GLY A 950 -14.80 11.18 2.15
N PRO A 951 -13.65 11.40 2.83
CA PRO A 951 -13.23 12.73 3.28
C PRO A 951 -12.71 13.64 2.15
N ASP A 952 -12.35 13.10 0.99
CA ASP A 952 -11.83 13.90 -0.13
C ASP A 952 -12.92 14.67 -0.90
N TRP A 953 -14.19 14.38 -0.62
CA TRP A 953 -15.36 15.04 -1.21
C TRP A 953 -15.97 16.08 -0.25
N GLY A 954 -16.53 17.18 -0.80
CA GLY A 954 -17.25 18.20 -0.03
C GLY A 954 -16.41 18.88 1.07
N GLU A 955 -17.02 19.12 2.23
CA GLU A 955 -16.39 19.68 3.42
C GLU A 955 -15.84 18.57 4.34
N ARG A 956 -14.84 17.82 3.86
CA ARG A 956 -14.28 16.64 4.53
C ARG A 956 -15.32 15.52 4.73
N GLY A 957 -15.95 15.07 3.64
CA GLY A 957 -17.06 14.11 3.64
C GLY A 957 -18.39 14.66 4.15
N HIS A 958 -18.39 15.90 4.68
CA HIS A 958 -19.58 16.61 5.13
C HIS A 958 -20.00 17.69 4.12
N PHE A 959 -21.10 18.35 4.41
CA PHE A 959 -21.74 19.40 3.60
C PHE A 959 -22.70 20.18 4.55
N ARG A 960 -23.44 21.19 4.08
CA ARG A 960 -24.47 21.88 4.90
C ARG A 960 -25.80 22.05 4.15
N ILE A 961 -26.90 22.11 4.90
CA ILE A 961 -28.31 22.11 4.43
C ILE A 961 -29.09 23.29 5.00
N VAL A 962 -30.04 23.83 4.23
CA VAL A 962 -31.14 24.68 4.73
C VAL A 962 -32.14 23.82 5.54
N ARG A 963 -32.12 23.97 6.86
CA ARG A 963 -33.04 23.29 7.79
C ARG A 963 -34.40 23.99 7.89
N GLY A 964 -35.46 23.25 8.21
CA GLY A 964 -36.83 23.76 8.37
C GLY A 964 -37.60 24.04 7.08
N ALA A 965 -37.08 23.57 5.94
CA ALA A 965 -37.69 23.71 4.62
C ALA A 965 -38.08 22.36 3.98
N ASN A 966 -37.77 21.23 4.63
CA ASN A 966 -37.95 19.86 4.10
C ASN A 966 -37.36 19.65 2.68
N GLU A 967 -36.29 20.39 2.37
CA GLU A 967 -35.53 20.18 1.15
C GLU A 967 -35.14 18.70 1.03
N CYS A 968 -35.21 18.15 -0.19
CA CYS A 968 -34.84 16.76 -0.49
C CYS A 968 -35.74 15.70 0.13
N ASN A 969 -36.90 16.12 0.67
CA ASN A 969 -37.74 15.32 1.53
C ASN A 969 -37.01 14.82 2.79
N ILE A 970 -35.87 15.42 3.19
CA ILE A 970 -35.01 14.87 4.24
C ILE A 970 -35.65 14.93 5.63
N GLU A 971 -36.42 15.97 5.91
CA GLU A 971 -37.17 16.12 7.16
C GLU A 971 -38.43 15.22 7.16
N SER A 972 -38.85 14.69 6.00
CA SER A 972 -40.04 13.82 5.86
C SER A 972 -39.84 12.42 6.47
N PHE A 973 -38.61 11.90 6.45
CA PHE A 973 -38.30 10.57 6.98
C PHE A 973 -36.94 10.55 7.70
N VAL A 974 -36.96 11.01 8.95
CA VAL A 974 -35.83 10.97 9.89
C VAL A 974 -36.05 9.88 10.93
N LEU A 975 -35.02 9.08 11.20
CA LEU A 975 -34.99 7.97 12.15
C LEU A 975 -34.00 8.24 13.30
N GLY A 976 -34.50 8.13 14.52
CA GLY A 976 -33.70 8.01 15.75
C GLY A 976 -33.64 6.57 16.25
N VAL A 977 -32.71 6.29 17.16
CA VAL A 977 -32.59 4.99 17.87
C VAL A 977 -31.94 5.21 19.23
N TRP A 978 -32.24 4.38 20.24
CA TRP A 978 -31.46 4.36 21.49
C TRP A 978 -30.37 3.29 21.44
N GLY A 979 -29.15 3.64 21.85
CA GLY A 979 -28.08 2.67 22.08
C GLY A 979 -28.48 1.70 23.18
N ARG A 980 -28.19 0.40 23.03
CA ARG A 980 -28.60 -0.62 23.99
C ARG A 980 -27.43 -1.02 24.89
N VAL A 981 -27.31 -0.33 26.03
CA VAL A 981 -26.29 -0.58 27.05
C VAL A 981 -26.87 -1.48 28.15
N GLY A 982 -26.14 -2.51 28.58
CA GLY A 982 -26.52 -3.37 29.71
C GLY A 982 -25.76 -3.04 30.99
N THR A 983 -26.38 -3.33 32.14
CA THR A 983 -25.75 -3.16 33.47
C THR A 983 -24.62 -4.15 33.76
N GLU A 984 -24.45 -5.18 32.91
CA GLU A 984 -23.30 -6.09 32.92
C GLU A 984 -22.15 -5.55 32.04
N ASP A 985 -22.44 -4.58 31.16
CA ASP A 985 -21.53 -4.05 30.15
C ASP A 985 -20.96 -2.68 30.59
N MET A 986 -21.61 -1.99 31.55
CA MET A 986 -21.03 -0.89 32.32
C MET A 986 -20.07 -1.44 33.39
N GLY A 987 -18.77 -1.33 33.17
CA GLY A 987 -17.75 -1.72 34.15
C GLY A 987 -17.84 -0.89 35.44
N HIS A 988 -17.77 -1.55 36.61
CA HIS A 988 -17.80 -0.87 37.90
C HIS A 988 -16.56 0.00 38.14
N HIS A 989 -16.80 1.30 38.32
CA HIS A 989 -15.90 2.26 38.99
C HIS A 989 -16.61 2.83 40.22
#